data_AF-A0A813YVC6-F1
#
_entry.id   AF-A0A813YVC6-F1
#
_cell.length_a   1.000
_cell.length_b   1.000
_cell.length_c   1.000
_cell.angle_alpha   90.00
_cell.angle_beta   90.00
_cell.angle_gamma   90.00
#
_symmetry.space_group_name_H-M   'P 1'
#
loop_
_entity.id
_entity.type
_entity.pdbx_description
1 polymer ?
#
loop_
_entity_poly.entity_id
_entity_poly.type
_entity_poly.pdbx_seq_one_letter_code
_entity_poly.pdbx_strand_id
1 'polypeptide(L)'
;MIVLDSSLQLSLNKQDSIAQLNFVVFINIVNIISFDLYSNTFSKIFINYPFNLNFFYSHLKVLPNLNSPNKNISLFQSVFVLSFGFTVKYYLNTTSLIFQNANLNKIEFHGLSDSFLNRNILSFTTLNSTLNSKIVTLALDMYNFKLSTSLIDPNLFKTILILTLKGTINSINSNLFTNLLNLSSIDFDLVNFPYFLTPNTGWLKKMPNKRIRITIKNDGIYKFPNSDLCLFKSFENFSFVITPKLDYCTCTIIWLLKNTSLPTMRPNCTLINCNFETIFKSCKFYKIKKETSNYYNEINRSQYLNFITVVFTPLFGLIGLVTNIINIIALSLIDSITKSSEQMNRLMLINSILNLIYSIIYLFSLINKCVYFTGLFCSSINKTYSSQIFDIIFIKFLANILKLMTNLSIIGISLLRLITLIKDKSIMANIGKFLKQKFSRILLILGLFGFLVSLDQFFINDINENLFIVSAIDYEKFPNENTFMNEISHFFNRRVNSNIKYTGAVSYVFFIIYMLNFIVNDILLYVIMLVVDLALIFYLKESIDLKKKLAFGKFGLNKIGKRKIKITAVILMNSLILFSLRLVHFVFSVYVFKEKLYSNKNGENVCFLYSLICTNYKEFGEFLYFVSNVYSIVLFYNLNINFKRRIQKILHIRSPKSFALNDIKSNIISMSH
;
A
#
# COMPACT_ATOMS: atom_id res chain seq x y z
N MET A 1 9.38 22.51 17.05
CA MET A 1 10.59 21.83 16.53
C MET A 1 11.33 21.30 17.75
N ILE A 2 11.44 19.98 17.93
CA ILE A 2 12.13 19.39 19.08
C ILE A 2 13.58 19.15 18.67
N VAL A 3 14.49 19.91 19.28
CA VAL A 3 15.93 19.67 19.23
C VAL A 3 16.30 19.05 20.56
N LEU A 4 16.99 17.90 20.52
CA LEU A 4 17.56 17.35 21.74
C LEU A 4 18.81 18.15 22.09
N ASP A 5 18.78 18.77 23.27
CA ASP A 5 19.89 19.53 23.82
C ASP A 5 20.18 19.11 25.28
N SER A 6 20.99 19.88 26.00
CA SER A 6 21.39 19.56 27.38
C SER A 6 20.30 19.85 28.42
N SER A 7 19.14 20.40 28.01
CA SER A 7 18.01 20.70 28.90
C SER A 7 17.16 19.46 29.22
N LEU A 8 17.29 18.37 28.46
CA LEU A 8 16.61 17.12 28.76
C LEU A 8 17.10 16.56 30.10
N GLN A 9 16.25 16.62 31.12
CA GLN A 9 16.49 16.03 32.42
C GLN A 9 15.55 14.85 32.63
N LEU A 10 16.10 13.68 32.91
CA LEU A 10 15.37 12.48 33.31
C LEU A 10 15.82 12.14 34.73
N SER A 11 15.02 12.50 35.73
CA SER A 11 15.28 12.17 37.13
C SER A 11 14.63 10.83 37.48
N LEU A 12 15.43 9.77 37.58
CA LEU A 12 14.97 8.53 38.21
C LEU A 12 15.08 8.71 39.73
N ASN A 13 13.95 8.97 40.38
CA ASN A 13 13.88 9.06 41.84
C ASN A 13 14.28 7.71 42.46
N LYS A 14 15.43 7.68 43.16
CA LYS A 14 16.07 6.57 43.90
C LYS A 14 17.08 5.73 43.09
N GLN A 15 18.35 6.12 43.16
CA GLN A 15 19.50 5.38 42.64
C GLN A 15 19.82 4.09 43.44
N ASP A 16 19.52 4.06 44.74
CA ASP A 16 20.06 3.02 45.64
C ASP A 16 19.34 1.66 45.55
N SER A 17 18.09 1.61 45.07
CA SER A 17 17.33 0.36 44.93
C SER A 17 17.37 -0.26 43.53
N ILE A 18 17.88 0.46 42.52
CA ILE A 18 17.89 0.01 41.11
C ILE A 18 19.18 -0.73 40.76
N ALA A 19 20.27 -0.50 41.49
CA ALA A 19 21.58 -1.12 41.24
C ALA A 19 21.62 -2.65 41.32
N GLN A 20 20.61 -3.28 41.93
CA GLN A 20 20.53 -4.74 42.05
C GLN A 20 19.77 -5.42 40.90
N LEU A 21 19.17 -4.65 39.98
CA LEU A 21 18.31 -5.19 38.95
C LEU A 21 19.01 -5.09 37.58
N ASN A 22 19.31 -6.26 36.98
CA ASN A 22 19.84 -6.40 35.62
C ASN A 22 18.77 -6.06 34.56
N PHE A 23 18.20 -4.86 34.61
CA PHE A 23 17.25 -4.40 33.61
C PHE A 23 17.96 -3.63 32.49
N VAL A 24 17.56 -3.91 31.25
CA VAL A 24 17.93 -3.11 30.08
C VAL A 24 16.86 -2.04 29.91
N VAL A 25 17.25 -0.77 30.05
CA VAL A 25 16.34 0.36 29.85
C VAL A 25 16.18 0.61 28.36
N PHE A 26 14.93 0.69 27.87
CA PHE A 26 14.62 1.08 26.49
C PHE A 26 14.04 2.49 26.48
N ILE A 27 14.69 3.39 25.74
CA ILE A 27 14.26 4.77 25.57
C ILE A 27 13.86 4.96 24.12
N ASN A 28 12.56 5.17 23.89
CA ASN A 28 12.02 5.46 22.57
C ASN A 28 11.89 6.97 22.42
N ILE A 29 12.55 7.56 21.43
CA ILE A 29 12.48 8.98 21.14
C ILE A 29 11.84 9.23 19.78
N VAL A 30 11.03 10.27 19.71
CA VAL A 30 10.05 10.48 18.65
C VAL A 30 10.08 11.93 18.17
N ASN A 31 9.90 12.15 16.87
CA ASN A 31 9.73 13.48 16.26
C ASN A 31 10.90 14.45 16.51
N ILE A 32 12.13 13.94 16.60
CA ILE A 32 13.33 14.79 16.67
C ILE A 32 13.71 15.23 15.28
N ILE A 33 14.05 16.52 15.13
CA ILE A 33 14.47 17.06 13.84
C ILE A 33 15.99 17.14 13.73
N SER A 34 16.67 17.38 14.86
CA SER A 34 18.13 17.47 14.88
C SER A 34 18.73 17.18 16.26
N PHE A 35 20.00 16.80 16.24
CA PHE A 35 20.85 16.72 17.42
C PHE A 35 21.72 17.98 17.53
N ASP A 36 21.83 18.53 18.73
CA ASP A 36 22.92 19.43 19.06
C ASP A 36 24.15 18.59 19.45
N LEU A 37 25.20 18.68 18.63
CA LEU A 37 26.46 17.95 18.86
C LEU A 37 27.16 18.38 20.15
N TYR A 38 26.86 19.58 20.66
CA TYR A 38 27.56 20.17 21.80
C TYR A 38 26.83 19.95 23.12
N SER A 39 25.57 19.52 23.06
CA SER A 39 24.85 19.10 24.23
C SER A 39 25.28 17.69 24.64
N ASN A 40 25.80 17.57 25.86
CA ASN A 40 26.08 16.28 26.47
C ASN A 40 24.78 15.65 27.01
N THR A 41 23.76 15.52 26.15
CA THR A 41 22.37 15.22 26.52
C THR A 41 22.25 13.92 27.29
N PHE A 42 22.93 12.86 26.82
CA PHE A 42 22.75 11.52 27.39
C PHE A 42 23.78 11.14 28.46
N SER A 43 24.92 11.83 28.53
CA SER A 43 25.97 11.47 29.49
C SER A 43 25.54 11.63 30.95
N LYS A 44 24.62 12.58 31.21
CA LYS A 44 24.14 12.86 32.57
C LYS A 44 23.06 11.89 33.02
N ILE A 45 22.42 11.18 32.10
CA ILE A 45 21.20 10.43 32.38
C ILE A 45 21.51 9.04 32.96
N PHE A 46 22.51 8.35 32.41
CA PHE A 46 22.86 6.99 32.84
C PHE A 46 24.38 6.81 32.87
N ILE A 47 25.02 7.22 33.97
CA ILE A 47 26.47 7.04 34.13
C ILE A 47 26.82 5.56 34.38
N ASN A 48 25.90 4.77 34.93
CA ASN A 48 26.20 3.43 35.45
C ASN A 48 25.46 2.27 34.76
N TYR A 49 24.58 2.53 33.77
CA TYR A 49 23.74 1.46 33.19
C TYR A 49 23.74 1.48 31.67
N PRO A 50 23.91 0.31 31.02
CA PRO A 50 23.69 0.18 29.59
C PRO A 50 22.20 0.37 29.28
N PHE A 51 21.89 1.26 28.34
CA PHE A 51 20.52 1.45 27.86
C PHE A 51 20.46 1.41 26.34
N ASN A 52 19.28 1.07 25.84
CA ASN A 52 18.94 1.00 24.44
C ASN A 52 18.18 2.26 24.03
N LEU A 53 18.65 2.93 22.99
CA LEU A 53 18.07 4.16 22.49
C LEU A 53 17.49 3.91 21.10
N ASN A 54 16.18 4.10 20.96
CA ASN A 54 15.47 3.87 19.71
C ASN A 54 14.88 5.19 19.19
N PHE A 55 15.17 5.53 17.95
CA PHE A 55 14.62 6.71 17.29
C PHE A 55 13.51 6.32 16.32
N PHE A 56 12.38 7.02 16.42
CA PHE A 56 11.24 6.89 15.53
C PHE A 56 10.82 8.27 15.02
N TYR A 57 10.26 8.32 13.82
CA TYR A 57 9.64 9.52 13.25
C TYR A 57 10.54 10.76 13.25
N SER A 58 11.85 10.54 13.22
CA SER A 58 12.85 11.59 13.42
C SER A 58 13.57 11.87 12.11
N HIS A 59 14.06 13.08 11.95
CA HIS A 59 14.98 13.45 10.89
C HIS A 59 16.38 13.43 11.46
N LEU A 60 17.26 12.60 10.91
CA LEU A 60 18.66 12.56 11.34
C LEU A 60 19.45 13.70 10.69
N LYS A 61 19.07 14.95 11.00
CA LYS A 61 19.82 16.14 10.60
C LYS A 61 20.77 16.51 11.73
N VAL A 62 22.02 16.77 11.38
CA VAL A 62 22.97 17.32 12.34
C VAL A 62 23.12 18.80 12.03
N LEU A 63 22.97 19.65 13.05
CA LEU A 63 23.26 21.06 12.93
C LEU A 63 24.71 21.27 13.37
N PRO A 64 25.66 21.47 12.43
CA PRO A 64 27.01 21.84 12.82
C PRO A 64 26.95 23.25 13.41
N ASN A 65 27.32 23.38 14.68
CA ASN A 65 27.54 24.70 15.27
C ASN A 65 28.92 25.17 14.78
N LEU A 66 28.95 26.07 13.80
CA LEU A 66 30.17 26.52 13.12
C LEU A 66 31.16 27.26 14.05
N ASN A 67 30.74 27.61 15.27
CA ASN A 67 31.47 28.56 16.12
C ASN A 67 32.11 27.95 17.37
N SER A 68 31.95 26.65 17.65
CA SER A 68 32.55 26.02 18.83
C SER A 68 33.73 25.11 18.47
N PRO A 69 34.97 25.54 18.76
CA PRO A 69 36.15 24.73 18.50
C PRO A 69 36.17 23.46 19.37
N ASN A 70 36.29 22.32 18.69
CA ASN A 70 36.86 21.04 19.15
C ASN A 70 36.72 20.69 20.64
N LYS A 71 35.49 20.50 21.13
CA LYS A 71 35.30 19.73 22.37
C LYS A 71 35.09 18.26 22.01
N ASN A 72 35.85 17.37 22.66
CA ASN A 72 35.69 15.91 22.60
C ASN A 72 34.38 15.49 23.28
N ILE A 73 33.24 15.82 22.69
CA ILE A 73 31.92 15.50 23.24
C ILE A 73 31.48 14.16 22.66
N SER A 74 31.05 13.25 23.53
CA SER A 74 30.47 11.97 23.17
C SER A 74 28.97 12.01 23.40
N LEU A 75 28.18 12.11 22.32
CA LEU A 75 26.72 12.19 22.44
C LEU A 75 26.12 10.86 22.94
N PHE A 76 26.76 9.73 22.65
CA PHE A 76 26.25 8.38 22.93
C PHE A 76 27.19 7.53 23.81
N GLN A 77 27.94 8.15 24.74
CA GLN A 77 28.96 7.45 25.54
C GLN A 77 28.42 6.25 26.33
N SER A 78 27.22 6.39 26.90
CA SER A 78 26.57 5.38 27.75
C SER A 78 25.52 4.53 27.03
N VAL A 79 25.33 4.72 25.72
CA VAL A 79 24.34 3.97 24.95
C VAL A 79 24.91 2.60 24.58
N PHE A 80 24.18 1.53 24.89
CA PHE A 80 24.61 0.16 24.58
C PHE A 80 24.14 -0.28 23.18
N VAL A 81 22.85 -0.07 22.89
CA VAL A 81 22.25 -0.28 21.57
C VAL A 81 21.63 1.01 21.08
N LEU A 82 21.94 1.38 19.85
CA LEU A 82 21.35 2.52 19.17
C LEU A 82 20.59 2.04 17.94
N SER A 83 19.26 2.20 17.92
CA SER A 83 18.43 1.80 16.80
C SER A 83 17.72 3.01 16.18
N PHE A 84 17.70 3.06 14.86
CA PHE A 84 16.91 3.99 14.08
C PHE A 84 15.85 3.20 13.35
N GLY A 85 14.59 3.33 13.78
CA GLY A 85 13.47 2.62 13.17
C GLY A 85 13.28 3.02 11.70
N PHE A 86 12.51 2.22 10.95
CA PHE A 86 12.30 2.43 9.51
C PHE A 86 11.65 3.78 9.17
N THR A 87 11.19 4.47 10.20
CA THR A 87 10.51 5.74 10.17
C THR A 87 11.44 6.94 10.27
N VAL A 88 12.73 6.72 10.53
CA VAL A 88 13.74 7.77 10.56
C VAL A 88 14.12 8.16 9.13
N LYS A 89 14.08 9.46 8.82
CA LYS A 89 14.56 10.02 7.56
C LYS A 89 16.05 10.35 7.67
N TYR A 90 16.86 9.72 6.84
CA TYR A 90 18.30 9.94 6.78
C TYR A 90 18.65 11.02 5.75
N TYR A 91 19.75 11.74 6.02
CA TYR A 91 20.34 12.65 5.04
C TYR A 91 21.51 11.96 4.35
N LEU A 92 21.73 12.33 3.09
CA LEU A 92 22.80 11.76 2.26
C LEU A 92 24.20 12.08 2.81
N ASN A 93 24.34 13.10 3.65
CA ASN A 93 25.63 13.54 4.18
C ASN A 93 25.51 13.78 5.68
N THR A 94 25.17 12.75 6.44
CA THR A 94 25.18 12.83 7.90
C THR A 94 26.64 12.82 8.37
N THR A 95 27.01 13.72 9.29
CA THR A 95 28.38 13.76 9.81
C THR A 95 28.64 12.56 10.71
N SER A 96 29.76 11.86 10.49
CA SER A 96 30.21 10.74 11.33
C SER A 96 30.54 11.20 12.76
N LEU A 97 30.70 12.51 13.00
CA LEU A 97 30.99 13.09 14.32
C LEU A 97 29.90 12.82 15.36
N ILE A 98 28.65 12.52 14.97
CA ILE A 98 27.59 12.13 15.94
C ILE A 98 27.97 10.89 16.75
N PHE A 99 28.91 10.08 16.26
CA PHE A 99 29.39 8.87 16.92
C PHE A 99 30.81 9.03 17.48
N GLN A 100 31.36 10.24 17.53
CA GLN A 100 32.67 10.47 18.13
C GLN A 100 32.67 9.99 19.58
N ASN A 101 33.67 9.19 19.97
CA ASN A 101 33.80 8.63 21.31
C ASN A 101 32.61 7.74 21.74
N ALA A 102 31.83 7.21 20.80
CA ALA A 102 30.74 6.28 21.09
C ALA A 102 31.29 4.87 21.36
N ASN A 103 30.78 4.20 22.39
CA ASN A 103 31.12 2.82 22.75
C ASN A 103 29.86 1.95 22.69
N LEU A 104 29.44 1.64 21.47
CA LEU A 104 28.19 0.93 21.18
C LEU A 104 28.45 -0.57 21.00
N ASN A 105 27.65 -1.41 21.65
CA ASN A 105 27.64 -2.83 21.32
C ASN A 105 26.93 -3.05 19.97
N LYS A 106 25.87 -2.29 19.69
CA LYS A 106 25.11 -2.43 18.46
C LYS A 106 24.56 -1.11 17.96
N ILE A 107 24.64 -0.90 16.65
CA ILE A 107 23.92 0.15 15.94
C ILE A 107 23.04 -0.48 14.86
N GLU A 108 21.78 -0.05 14.76
CA GLU A 108 20.80 -0.59 13.83
C GLU A 108 20.17 0.52 13.00
N PHE A 109 20.16 0.37 11.69
CA PHE A 109 19.48 1.25 10.77
C PHE A 109 18.40 0.49 10.02
N HIS A 110 17.15 0.88 10.20
CA HIS A 110 16.00 0.30 9.52
C HIS A 110 15.51 1.21 8.39
N GLY A 111 14.80 0.60 7.43
CA GLY A 111 14.08 1.30 6.37
C GLY A 111 14.99 1.98 5.34
N LEU A 112 16.20 1.46 5.13
CA LEU A 112 17.10 1.95 4.09
C LEU A 112 16.60 1.50 2.71
N SER A 113 16.41 2.43 1.78
CA SER A 113 15.86 2.10 0.46
C SER A 113 16.32 3.08 -0.62
N ASP A 114 16.67 2.52 -1.79
CA ASP A 114 17.01 3.28 -3.00
C ASP A 114 15.81 3.45 -3.95
N SER A 115 14.65 2.89 -3.60
CA SER A 115 13.46 3.01 -4.45
C SER A 115 12.99 4.47 -4.53
N PHE A 116 12.48 4.89 -5.69
CA PHE A 116 11.97 6.25 -5.87
C PHE A 116 10.87 6.61 -4.86
N LEU A 117 9.98 5.65 -4.56
CA LEU A 117 8.87 5.86 -3.63
C LEU A 117 9.32 5.98 -2.17
N ASN A 118 10.39 5.27 -1.81
CA ASN A 118 10.84 5.12 -0.42
C ASN A 118 12.31 5.52 -0.28
N ARG A 119 12.73 6.57 -0.98
CA ARG A 119 14.15 6.95 -1.01
C ARG A 119 14.57 7.41 0.39
N ASN A 120 15.32 6.56 1.06
CA ASN A 120 15.84 6.80 2.41
C ASN A 120 17.29 6.35 2.45
N ILE A 121 18.16 7.24 1.96
CA ILE A 121 19.58 6.95 1.76
C ILE A 121 20.34 7.54 2.94
N LEU A 122 20.95 6.66 3.72
CA LEU A 122 21.96 7.05 4.69
C LEU A 122 23.32 7.03 4.01
N SER A 123 24.06 8.12 4.16
CA SER A 123 25.50 8.10 3.89
C SER A 123 26.24 9.08 4.77
N PHE A 124 27.50 8.74 5.00
CA PHE A 124 28.38 9.46 5.89
C PHE A 124 29.37 10.28 5.09
N THR A 125 29.61 11.51 5.55
CA THR A 125 30.69 12.34 5.02
C THR A 125 32.02 11.74 5.42
N THR A 126 32.87 11.41 4.44
CA THR A 126 34.21 10.90 4.70
C THR A 126 35.01 11.91 5.52
N LEU A 127 35.35 11.55 6.75
CA LEU A 127 36.24 12.35 7.59
C LEU A 127 37.70 12.01 7.27
N ASN A 128 38.59 12.98 7.30
CA ASN A 128 40.04 12.73 7.16
C ASN A 128 40.66 12.17 8.45
N SER A 129 39.98 12.31 9.59
CA SER A 129 40.43 11.84 10.89
C SER A 129 39.73 10.56 11.31
N THR A 130 40.47 9.63 11.90
CA THR A 130 39.91 8.44 12.54
C THR A 130 39.06 8.83 13.75
N LEU A 131 37.84 8.31 13.82
CA LEU A 131 37.00 8.48 15.01
C LEU A 131 37.39 7.45 16.06
N ASN A 132 37.49 7.88 17.31
CA ASN A 132 37.66 6.97 18.45
C ASN A 132 36.31 6.36 18.84
N SER A 133 35.65 5.67 17.91
CA SER A 133 34.39 4.97 18.16
C SER A 133 34.63 3.48 18.20
N LYS A 134 34.04 2.81 19.20
CA LYS A 134 34.01 1.35 19.31
C LYS A 134 32.58 0.89 19.07
N ILE A 135 32.32 0.43 17.86
CA ILE A 135 31.05 -0.17 17.46
C ILE A 135 31.31 -1.65 17.18
N VAL A 136 30.66 -2.54 17.94
CA VAL A 136 30.87 -4.00 17.81
C VAL A 136 30.02 -4.59 16.67
N THR A 137 28.73 -4.25 16.64
CA THR A 137 27.75 -4.78 15.69
C THR A 137 27.09 -3.66 14.89
N LEU A 138 27.01 -3.81 13.56
CA LEU A 138 26.23 -2.96 12.67
C LEU A 138 25.12 -3.79 12.04
N ALA A 139 23.86 -3.39 12.23
CA ALA A 139 22.72 -3.99 11.57
C ALA A 139 22.11 -3.02 10.55
N LEU A 140 21.90 -3.50 9.33
CA LEU A 140 21.30 -2.75 8.23
C LEU A 140 20.08 -3.52 7.73
N ASP A 141 18.91 -2.95 7.92
CA ASP A 141 17.64 -3.47 7.42
C ASP A 141 17.18 -2.65 6.20
N MET A 142 17.23 -3.31 5.05
CA MET A 142 17.26 -2.69 3.73
C MET A 142 16.14 -3.21 2.83
N TYR A 143 15.69 -2.34 1.92
CA TYR A 143 14.69 -2.67 0.92
C TYR A 143 15.15 -2.27 -0.49
N ASN A 144 15.43 -3.27 -1.33
CA ASN A 144 15.97 -3.11 -2.68
C ASN A 144 17.17 -2.14 -2.73
N PHE A 145 18.05 -2.21 -1.74
CA PHE A 145 19.16 -1.27 -1.56
C PHE A 145 20.44 -1.73 -2.26
N LYS A 146 21.24 -0.79 -2.77
CA LYS A 146 22.59 -1.02 -3.29
C LYS A 146 23.63 -0.62 -2.24
N LEU A 147 24.24 -1.63 -1.63
CA LEU A 147 25.21 -1.42 -0.55
C LEU A 147 26.51 -0.83 -1.13
N SER A 148 26.78 0.44 -0.82
CA SER A 148 27.93 1.22 -1.31
C SER A 148 28.93 1.52 -0.19
N THR A 149 30.14 1.89 -0.58
CA THR A 149 31.22 2.32 0.34
C THR A 149 30.88 3.58 1.13
N SER A 150 29.90 4.38 0.69
CA SER A 150 29.46 5.61 1.38
C SER A 150 28.57 5.33 2.60
N LEU A 151 27.94 4.15 2.68
CA LEU A 151 27.12 3.77 3.83
C LEU A 151 27.98 3.23 4.98
N ILE A 152 29.06 2.51 4.66
CA ILE A 152 29.98 1.94 5.64
C ILE A 152 31.29 2.74 5.60
N ASP A 153 31.29 3.91 6.23
CA ASP A 153 32.50 4.74 6.37
C ASP A 153 33.57 3.95 7.16
N PRO A 154 34.74 3.67 6.56
CA PRO A 154 35.78 2.89 7.21
C PRO A 154 36.33 3.56 8.47
N ASN A 155 36.25 4.89 8.59
CA ASN A 155 36.73 5.62 9.77
C ASN A 155 35.79 5.50 10.97
N LEU A 156 34.50 5.33 10.71
CA LEU A 156 33.47 5.11 11.74
C LEU A 156 33.39 3.64 12.16
N PHE A 157 33.50 2.74 11.19
CA PHE A 157 33.16 1.34 11.34
C PHE A 157 34.36 0.39 11.37
N LYS A 158 35.57 0.93 11.57
CA LYS A 158 36.83 0.16 11.64
C LYS A 158 36.80 -0.97 12.67
N THR A 159 36.08 -0.80 13.77
CA THR A 159 36.04 -1.75 14.89
C THR A 159 34.94 -2.81 14.79
N ILE A 160 34.10 -2.78 13.75
CA ILE A 160 32.99 -3.72 13.62
C ILE A 160 33.52 -5.15 13.59
N LEU A 161 32.93 -6.00 14.42
CA LEU A 161 33.14 -7.44 14.42
C LEU A 161 32.02 -8.17 13.67
N ILE A 162 30.78 -7.68 13.78
CA ILE A 162 29.59 -8.34 13.25
C ILE A 162 28.80 -7.37 12.35
N LEU A 163 28.54 -7.78 11.12
CA LEU A 163 27.67 -7.07 10.19
C LEU A 163 26.40 -7.88 9.93
N THR A 164 25.24 -7.37 10.35
CA THR A 164 23.94 -7.99 10.09
C THR A 164 23.25 -7.28 8.92
N LEU A 165 22.89 -8.02 7.88
CA LEU A 165 22.23 -7.52 6.68
C LEU A 165 20.84 -8.15 6.58
N LYS A 166 19.79 -7.35 6.73
CA LYS A 166 18.39 -7.80 6.71
C LYS A 166 17.62 -7.26 5.51
N GLY A 167 16.57 -7.98 5.11
CA GLY A 167 15.60 -7.53 4.12
C GLY A 167 15.95 -7.92 2.68
N THR A 168 16.01 -6.95 1.77
CA THR A 168 16.32 -7.18 0.34
C THR A 168 17.47 -6.30 -0.16
N ILE A 169 18.49 -6.94 -0.73
CA ILE A 169 19.67 -6.27 -1.28
C ILE A 169 19.75 -6.50 -2.77
N ASN A 170 19.92 -5.43 -3.54
CA ASN A 170 20.08 -5.53 -4.99
C ASN A 170 21.51 -5.90 -5.39
N SER A 171 22.49 -5.28 -4.76
CA SER A 171 23.92 -5.56 -5.00
C SER A 171 24.79 -5.01 -3.88
N ILE A 172 25.99 -5.58 -3.74
CA ILE A 172 27.06 -5.06 -2.87
C ILE A 172 28.21 -4.56 -3.75
N ASN A 173 28.72 -3.37 -3.44
CA ASN A 173 29.93 -2.86 -4.07
C ASN A 173 31.11 -3.79 -3.78
N SER A 174 31.87 -4.18 -4.82
CA SER A 174 32.99 -5.10 -4.68
C SER A 174 34.05 -4.65 -3.65
N ASN A 175 34.22 -3.33 -3.46
CA ASN A 175 35.21 -2.77 -2.53
C ASN A 175 34.67 -2.48 -1.13
N LEU A 176 33.41 -2.83 -0.84
CA LEU A 176 32.79 -2.44 0.44
C LEU A 176 33.56 -2.93 1.67
N PHE A 177 34.05 -4.17 1.62
CA PHE A 177 34.64 -4.84 2.78
C PHE A 177 36.15 -4.68 2.90
N THR A 178 36.82 -4.03 1.94
CA THR A 178 38.29 -3.98 1.90
C THR A 178 38.87 -3.30 3.14
N ASN A 179 38.13 -2.39 3.75
CA ASN A 179 38.58 -1.57 4.86
C ASN A 179 38.08 -2.07 6.24
N LEU A 180 37.26 -3.14 6.27
CA LEU A 180 36.71 -3.71 7.50
C LEU A 180 37.58 -4.86 8.01
N LEU A 181 38.81 -4.53 8.43
CA LEU A 181 39.84 -5.52 8.80
C LEU A 181 39.45 -6.39 10.01
N ASN A 182 38.64 -5.86 10.93
CA ASN A 182 38.23 -6.55 12.15
C ASN A 182 36.97 -7.40 11.98
N LEU A 183 36.34 -7.36 10.80
CA LEU A 183 35.09 -8.08 10.56
C LEU A 183 35.33 -9.60 10.71
N SER A 184 34.58 -10.22 11.62
CA SER A 184 34.67 -11.64 11.91
C SER A 184 33.39 -12.40 11.54
N SER A 185 32.24 -11.74 11.51
CA SER A 185 30.95 -12.34 11.14
C SER A 185 30.12 -11.44 10.23
N ILE A 186 29.39 -12.07 9.31
CA ILE A 186 28.33 -11.46 8.49
C ILE A 186 27.09 -12.31 8.62
N ASP A 187 26.00 -11.70 9.08
CA ASP A 187 24.73 -12.37 9.27
C ASP A 187 23.76 -11.89 8.19
N PHE A 188 23.42 -12.78 7.25
CA PHE A 188 22.42 -12.56 6.22
C PHE A 188 21.06 -13.02 6.71
N ASP A 189 20.13 -12.07 6.79
CA ASP A 189 18.71 -12.24 7.06
C ASP A 189 17.94 -11.72 5.84
N LEU A 190 18.29 -12.29 4.67
CA LEU A 190 17.86 -11.78 3.37
C LEU A 190 16.73 -12.63 2.80
N VAL A 191 15.62 -11.98 2.49
CA VAL A 191 14.48 -12.69 1.89
C VAL A 191 14.72 -12.94 0.39
N ASN A 192 15.56 -12.13 -0.25
CA ASN A 192 16.01 -12.34 -1.63
C ASN A 192 17.38 -13.04 -1.72
N PHE A 193 17.81 -13.77 -0.68
CA PHE A 193 19.14 -14.40 -0.60
C PHE A 193 19.58 -15.15 -1.88
N PRO A 194 18.75 -15.99 -2.52
CA PRO A 194 19.17 -16.73 -3.71
C PRO A 194 19.49 -15.79 -4.88
N TYR A 195 18.69 -14.74 -5.05
CA TYR A 195 18.89 -13.74 -6.10
C TYR A 195 20.11 -12.88 -5.83
N PHE A 196 20.29 -12.48 -4.58
CA PHE A 196 21.40 -11.64 -4.17
C PHE A 196 22.76 -12.25 -4.58
N LEU A 197 22.90 -13.58 -4.53
CA LEU A 197 24.13 -14.28 -4.89
C LEU A 197 24.39 -14.40 -6.40
N THR A 198 23.37 -14.29 -7.25
CA THR A 198 23.51 -14.56 -8.70
C THR A 198 24.37 -13.57 -9.49
N PRO A 199 24.31 -12.24 -9.30
CA PRO A 199 24.94 -11.30 -10.23
C PRO A 199 26.28 -10.76 -9.73
N ASN A 200 26.66 -10.96 -8.45
CA ASN A 200 27.73 -10.17 -7.88
C ASN A 200 28.36 -10.74 -6.59
N THR A 201 29.16 -11.81 -6.72
CA THR A 201 30.01 -12.34 -5.63
C THR A 201 31.40 -11.72 -5.59
N GLY A 202 31.68 -10.69 -6.41
CA GLY A 202 32.99 -10.06 -6.52
C GLY A 202 33.51 -9.47 -5.20
N TRP A 203 32.62 -9.08 -4.29
CA TRP A 203 32.95 -8.58 -2.96
C TRP A 203 33.58 -9.65 -2.06
N LEU A 204 33.23 -10.93 -2.22
CA LEU A 204 33.82 -12.03 -1.43
C LEU A 204 35.32 -12.18 -1.72
N LYS A 205 35.71 -12.02 -2.99
CA LYS A 205 37.11 -12.13 -3.41
C LYS A 205 37.99 -11.02 -2.83
N LYS A 206 37.38 -9.89 -2.47
CA LYS A 206 38.06 -8.70 -1.94
C LYS A 206 37.96 -8.57 -0.42
N MET A 207 37.43 -9.60 0.26
CA MET A 207 37.40 -9.60 1.73
C MET A 207 38.81 -9.74 2.30
N PRO A 208 39.20 -8.88 3.27
CA PRO A 208 40.56 -8.90 3.83
C PRO A 208 40.81 -10.16 4.67
N ASN A 209 39.81 -10.65 5.39
CA ASN A 209 39.88 -11.86 6.19
C ASN A 209 39.07 -12.97 5.54
N LYS A 210 39.74 -14.08 5.17
CA LYS A 210 39.04 -15.24 4.60
C LYS A 210 38.33 -16.08 5.67
N ARG A 211 38.68 -15.95 6.95
CA ARG A 211 38.08 -16.72 8.07
C ARG A 211 36.77 -16.13 8.58
N ILE A 212 36.09 -15.30 7.79
CA ILE A 212 34.81 -14.70 8.18
C ILE A 212 33.74 -15.79 8.31
N ARG A 213 32.95 -15.70 9.39
CA ARG A 213 31.74 -16.49 9.58
C ARG A 213 30.59 -15.85 8.83
N ILE A 214 29.89 -16.63 8.01
CA ILE A 214 28.71 -16.22 7.27
C ILE A 214 27.52 -16.97 7.85
N THR A 215 26.67 -16.26 8.60
CA THR A 215 25.41 -16.81 9.08
C THR A 215 24.33 -16.52 8.04
N ILE A 216 23.57 -17.53 7.63
CA ILE A 216 22.41 -17.39 6.75
C ILE A 216 21.19 -17.77 7.57
N LYS A 217 20.36 -16.79 7.88
CA LYS A 217 19.03 -17.05 8.40
C LYS A 217 18.11 -17.44 7.23
N ASN A 218 17.61 -18.65 7.29
CA ASN A 218 16.69 -19.22 6.33
C ASN A 218 15.46 -19.73 7.08
N ASP A 219 14.41 -18.94 7.11
CA ASP A 219 13.13 -19.27 7.76
C ASP A 219 12.34 -20.37 6.99
N GLY A 220 13.02 -21.30 6.35
CA GLY A 220 12.45 -22.40 5.56
C GLY A 220 12.08 -22.03 4.12
N ILE A 221 12.23 -20.78 3.73
CA ILE A 221 11.81 -20.28 2.41
C ILE A 221 12.69 -20.84 1.28
N TYR A 222 14.00 -20.95 1.51
CA TYR A 222 14.94 -21.36 0.48
C TYR A 222 15.43 -22.79 0.69
N LYS A 223 15.27 -23.61 -0.36
CA LYS A 223 15.56 -25.06 -0.34
C LYS A 223 16.99 -25.46 -0.70
N PHE A 224 17.88 -24.49 -0.94
CA PHE A 224 19.27 -24.74 -1.35
C PHE A 224 19.41 -25.89 -2.38
N PRO A 225 18.72 -25.84 -3.53
CA PRO A 225 18.73 -26.94 -4.49
C PRO A 225 20.15 -27.21 -5.01
N ASN A 226 20.41 -28.43 -5.48
CA ASN A 226 21.72 -28.84 -6.02
C ASN A 226 22.18 -27.97 -7.21
N SER A 227 21.25 -27.37 -7.95
CA SER A 227 21.55 -26.42 -9.03
C SER A 227 22.34 -25.20 -8.56
N ASP A 228 22.22 -24.85 -7.28
CA ASP A 228 22.77 -23.62 -6.73
C ASP A 228 24.18 -23.82 -6.16
N LEU A 229 24.71 -25.06 -6.19
CA LEU A 229 26.07 -25.38 -5.75
C LEU A 229 27.11 -24.47 -6.43
N CYS A 230 26.92 -24.16 -7.72
CA CYS A 230 27.81 -23.29 -8.47
C CYS A 230 27.90 -21.86 -7.89
N LEU A 231 26.82 -21.34 -7.29
CA LEU A 231 26.82 -20.03 -6.64
C LEU A 231 27.74 -20.00 -5.42
N PHE A 232 27.85 -21.14 -4.72
CA PHE A 232 28.61 -21.26 -3.49
C PHE A 232 30.06 -21.70 -3.69
N LYS A 233 30.49 -21.94 -4.94
CA LYS A 233 31.87 -22.31 -5.27
C LYS A 233 32.87 -21.25 -4.79
N SER A 234 32.54 -19.96 -4.89
CA SER A 234 33.43 -18.88 -4.45
C SER A 234 33.60 -18.77 -2.92
N PHE A 235 32.89 -19.61 -2.15
CA PHE A 235 32.86 -19.51 -0.70
C PHE A 235 33.70 -20.58 0.03
N GLU A 236 34.57 -21.28 -0.67
CA GLU A 236 35.40 -22.36 -0.12
C GLU A 236 36.15 -22.01 1.17
N ASN A 237 36.52 -20.74 1.36
CA ASN A 237 37.30 -20.31 2.50
C ASN A 237 36.48 -19.80 3.70
N PHE A 238 35.15 -19.69 3.56
CA PHE A 238 34.29 -19.11 4.60
C PHE A 238 33.63 -20.19 5.45
N SER A 239 33.45 -19.89 6.74
CA SER A 239 32.67 -20.76 7.63
C SER A 239 31.21 -20.36 7.57
N PHE A 240 30.31 -21.30 7.29
CA PHE A 240 28.87 -21.03 7.23
C PHE A 240 28.14 -21.48 8.50
N VAL A 241 27.05 -20.80 8.81
CA VAL A 241 26.05 -21.26 9.76
C VAL A 241 24.69 -21.03 9.11
N ILE A 242 23.84 -22.05 9.04
CA ILE A 242 22.48 -21.92 8.49
C ILE A 242 21.50 -22.10 9.64
N THR A 243 20.57 -21.16 9.83
CA THR A 243 19.60 -21.16 10.94
C THR A 243 18.19 -20.82 10.45
N PRO A 244 17.11 -21.47 10.92
CA PRO A 244 17.08 -22.70 11.71
C PRO A 244 17.68 -23.92 10.98
N LYS A 245 17.82 -25.01 11.74
CA LYS A 245 18.30 -26.29 11.23
C LYS A 245 17.34 -26.78 10.13
N LEU A 246 17.89 -27.23 9.02
CA LEU A 246 17.12 -27.71 7.86
C LEU A 246 16.74 -29.18 8.04
N ASP A 247 15.49 -29.52 7.69
CA ASP A 247 14.95 -30.88 7.78
C ASP A 247 15.30 -31.77 6.57
N TYR A 248 15.97 -31.21 5.56
CA TYR A 248 16.34 -31.89 4.33
C TYR A 248 17.81 -31.62 4.00
N CYS A 249 18.38 -32.54 3.24
CA CYS A 249 19.78 -32.50 2.83
C CYS A 249 19.88 -32.38 1.31
N THR A 250 20.64 -31.39 0.86
CA THR A 250 21.03 -31.22 -0.55
C THR A 250 22.56 -31.18 -0.63
N CYS A 251 23.13 -31.43 -1.80
CA CYS A 251 24.57 -31.30 -2.02
C CYS A 251 25.05 -29.87 -1.75
N THR A 252 24.22 -28.85 -2.02
CA THR A 252 24.53 -27.46 -1.69
C THR A 252 24.66 -27.25 -0.17
N ILE A 253 23.73 -27.80 0.62
CA ILE A 253 23.82 -27.74 2.09
C ILE A 253 25.06 -28.49 2.59
N ILE A 254 25.30 -29.70 2.08
CA ILE A 254 26.47 -30.50 2.47
C ILE A 254 27.77 -29.75 2.15
N TRP A 255 27.85 -29.10 0.98
CA TRP A 255 28.99 -28.26 0.60
C TRP A 255 29.19 -27.10 1.56
N LEU A 256 28.13 -26.35 1.87
CA LEU A 256 28.17 -25.24 2.82
C LEU A 256 28.61 -25.69 4.22
N LEU A 257 28.16 -26.86 4.66
CA LEU A 257 28.49 -27.43 5.96
C LEU A 257 29.86 -28.14 6.01
N LYS A 258 30.46 -28.50 4.86
CA LYS A 258 31.76 -29.19 4.81
C LYS A 258 32.88 -28.33 5.39
N ASN A 259 32.77 -27.02 5.24
CA ASN A 259 33.79 -26.05 5.67
C ASN A 259 33.48 -25.43 7.04
N THR A 260 32.49 -25.95 7.77
CA THR A 260 32.10 -25.43 9.08
C THR A 260 32.80 -26.22 10.17
N SER A 261 33.47 -25.50 11.08
CA SER A 261 34.15 -26.09 12.23
C SER A 261 33.19 -26.47 13.38
N LEU A 262 31.87 -26.38 13.17
CA LEU A 262 30.83 -26.60 14.18
C LEU A 262 30.14 -27.96 13.94
N PRO A 263 30.57 -29.04 14.60
CA PRO A 263 30.03 -30.39 14.40
C PRO A 263 28.58 -30.56 14.89
N THR A 264 28.10 -29.70 15.80
CA THR A 264 26.82 -29.86 16.52
C THR A 264 25.57 -29.52 15.70
N MET A 265 25.71 -28.90 14.53
CA MET A 265 24.56 -28.48 13.70
C MET A 265 24.28 -29.36 12.49
N ARG A 266 25.02 -30.45 12.27
CA ARG A 266 24.82 -31.30 11.08
C ARG A 266 23.42 -31.95 11.11
N PRO A 267 22.57 -31.71 10.11
CA PRO A 267 21.46 -32.63 9.83
C PRO A 267 22.06 -34.01 9.51
N ASN A 268 21.30 -35.09 9.72
CA ASN A 268 21.73 -36.45 9.37
C ASN A 268 21.78 -36.61 7.83
N CYS A 269 22.75 -35.96 7.19
CA CYS A 269 22.99 -35.99 5.75
C CYS A 269 23.95 -37.11 5.33
N THR A 270 24.18 -38.09 6.21
CA THR A 270 25.21 -39.14 6.04
C THR A 270 24.98 -40.04 4.83
N LEU A 271 23.78 -40.05 4.23
CA LEU A 271 23.39 -40.95 3.15
C LEU A 271 23.55 -40.37 1.73
N ILE A 272 23.83 -39.06 1.57
CA ILE A 272 23.87 -38.43 0.23
C ILE A 272 25.32 -38.30 -0.24
N ASN A 273 25.71 -39.12 -1.22
CA ASN A 273 27.00 -39.00 -1.89
C ASN A 273 26.96 -37.91 -2.98
N CYS A 274 27.72 -36.83 -2.79
CA CYS A 274 27.78 -35.70 -3.71
C CYS A 274 29.12 -35.64 -4.45
N ASN A 275 29.11 -35.93 -5.76
CA ASN A 275 30.30 -35.77 -6.61
C ASN A 275 30.49 -34.28 -6.98
N PHE A 276 31.03 -33.51 -6.04
CA PHE A 276 31.24 -32.06 -6.17
C PHE A 276 32.09 -31.69 -7.38
N GLU A 277 33.11 -32.48 -7.71
CA GLU A 277 34.01 -32.21 -8.83
C GLU A 277 33.27 -32.23 -10.17
N THR A 278 32.41 -33.22 -10.38
CA THR A 278 31.60 -33.34 -11.60
C THR A 278 30.60 -32.21 -11.71
N ILE A 279 29.92 -31.87 -10.61
CA ILE A 279 28.96 -30.75 -10.59
C ILE A 279 29.69 -29.44 -10.88
N PHE A 280 30.86 -29.19 -10.28
CA PHE A 280 31.65 -27.98 -10.54
C PHE A 280 32.20 -27.89 -11.96
N LYS A 281 32.59 -29.00 -12.59
CA LYS A 281 32.97 -29.04 -14.00
C LYS A 281 31.78 -28.73 -14.92
N SER A 282 30.57 -29.12 -14.52
CA SER A 282 29.33 -28.86 -15.26
C SER A 282 28.72 -27.47 -15.03
N CYS A 283 29.30 -26.65 -14.14
CA CYS A 283 28.83 -25.29 -13.84
C CYS A 283 28.94 -24.37 -15.06
N LYS A 284 27.93 -24.38 -15.93
CA LYS A 284 27.64 -23.27 -16.83
C LYS A 284 26.94 -22.19 -15.99
N PHE A 285 27.28 -20.91 -16.18
CA PHE A 285 26.56 -19.81 -15.54
C PHE A 285 25.08 -19.88 -15.95
N TYR A 286 24.27 -20.59 -15.17
CA TYR A 286 22.85 -20.71 -15.40
C TYR A 286 22.22 -19.39 -14.96
N LYS A 287 21.50 -18.73 -15.87
CA LYS A 287 20.57 -17.68 -15.47
C LYS A 287 19.50 -18.36 -14.62
N ILE A 288 19.57 -18.15 -13.30
CA ILE A 288 18.53 -18.62 -12.39
C ILE A 288 17.21 -18.01 -12.87
N LYS A 289 16.25 -18.87 -13.23
CA LYS A 289 14.90 -18.42 -13.57
C LYS A 289 14.33 -17.67 -12.37
N LYS A 290 13.85 -16.46 -12.60
CA LYS A 290 13.34 -15.54 -11.59
C LYS A 290 11.96 -15.96 -11.05
N GLU A 291 11.81 -17.21 -10.58
CA GLU A 291 10.52 -17.80 -10.23
C GLU A 291 9.99 -17.42 -8.84
N THR A 292 10.85 -16.94 -7.93
CA THR A 292 10.49 -16.59 -6.54
C THR A 292 10.50 -15.09 -6.22
N SER A 293 10.61 -14.19 -7.22
CA SER A 293 10.52 -12.74 -6.98
C SER A 293 9.11 -12.18 -6.88
N ASN A 294 8.07 -13.03 -6.91
CA ASN A 294 6.69 -12.56 -6.99
C ASN A 294 6.33 -11.66 -5.80
N TYR A 295 6.67 -12.07 -4.58
CA TYR A 295 6.22 -11.39 -3.37
C TYR A 295 6.72 -9.93 -3.23
N TYR A 296 8.02 -9.68 -3.38
CA TYR A 296 8.55 -8.30 -3.32
C TYR A 296 8.13 -7.44 -4.50
N ASN A 297 7.99 -8.05 -5.68
CA ASN A 297 7.42 -7.36 -6.82
C ASN A 297 5.97 -6.95 -6.52
N GLU A 298 5.20 -7.79 -5.82
CA GLU A 298 3.85 -7.48 -5.36
C GLU A 298 3.82 -6.38 -4.30
N ILE A 299 4.75 -6.35 -3.33
CA ILE A 299 4.89 -5.18 -2.41
C ILE A 299 5.11 -3.91 -3.22
N ASN A 300 6.13 -3.90 -4.09
CA ASN A 300 6.48 -2.74 -4.91
C ASN A 300 5.29 -2.30 -5.74
N ARG A 301 4.65 -3.23 -6.45
CA ARG A 301 3.46 -2.98 -7.26
C ARG A 301 2.34 -2.38 -6.42
N SER A 302 2.05 -2.93 -5.25
CA SER A 302 1.04 -2.42 -4.33
C SER A 302 1.35 -0.98 -3.87
N GLN A 303 2.63 -0.67 -3.61
CA GLN A 303 3.06 0.70 -3.25
C GLN A 303 2.88 1.68 -4.39
N TYR A 304 3.19 1.28 -5.64
CA TYR A 304 2.90 2.10 -6.81
C TYR A 304 1.40 2.35 -6.98
N LEU A 305 0.55 1.36 -6.73
CA LEU A 305 -0.90 1.54 -6.76
C LEU A 305 -1.38 2.53 -5.70
N ASN A 306 -0.86 2.43 -4.47
CA ASN A 306 -1.17 3.40 -3.41
C ASN A 306 -0.69 4.82 -3.77
N PHE A 307 0.52 4.94 -4.35
CA PHE A 307 1.03 6.23 -4.85
C PHE A 307 0.11 6.83 -5.91
N ILE A 308 -0.31 6.03 -6.90
CA ILE A 308 -1.27 6.45 -7.94
C ILE A 308 -2.57 6.93 -7.27
N THR A 309 -3.12 6.16 -6.33
CA THR A 309 -4.32 6.55 -5.60
C THR A 309 -4.15 7.91 -4.92
N VAL A 310 -3.07 8.12 -4.17
CA VAL A 310 -2.83 9.38 -3.44
C VAL A 310 -2.66 10.57 -4.39
N VAL A 311 -1.96 10.40 -5.51
CA VAL A 311 -1.73 11.47 -6.49
C VAL A 311 -3.01 11.85 -7.24
N PHE A 312 -3.81 10.86 -7.65
CA PHE A 312 -4.99 11.11 -8.49
C PHE A 312 -6.28 11.36 -7.71
N THR A 313 -6.35 10.96 -6.43
CA THR A 313 -7.52 11.21 -5.57
C THR A 313 -7.89 12.70 -5.47
N PRO A 314 -6.99 13.66 -5.21
CA PRO A 314 -7.33 15.08 -5.22
C PRO A 314 -7.93 15.54 -6.55
N LEU A 315 -7.34 15.09 -7.67
CA LEU A 315 -7.78 15.48 -9.01
C LEU A 315 -9.21 15.00 -9.28
N PHE A 316 -9.46 13.69 -9.13
CA PHE A 316 -10.79 13.13 -9.33
C PHE A 316 -11.78 13.58 -8.26
N GLY A 317 -11.30 13.87 -7.05
CA GLY A 317 -12.02 14.53 -5.97
C GLY A 317 -12.66 15.84 -6.40
N LEU A 318 -11.83 16.77 -6.88
CA LEU A 318 -12.26 18.08 -7.34
C LEU A 318 -13.18 17.99 -8.57
N ILE A 319 -12.85 17.14 -9.55
CA ILE A 319 -13.72 16.90 -10.70
C ILE A 319 -15.07 16.35 -10.23
N GLY A 320 -15.07 15.41 -9.28
CA GLY A 320 -16.27 14.84 -8.66
C GLY A 320 -17.14 15.89 -7.98
N LEU A 321 -16.55 16.81 -7.22
CA LEU A 321 -17.29 17.92 -6.60
C LEU A 321 -17.96 18.80 -7.66
N VAL A 322 -17.17 19.32 -8.61
CA VAL A 322 -17.65 20.25 -9.64
C VAL A 322 -18.76 19.60 -10.47
N THR A 323 -18.52 18.37 -10.95
CA THR A 323 -19.47 17.66 -11.82
C THR A 323 -20.79 17.33 -11.09
N ASN A 324 -20.74 16.90 -9.83
CA ASN A 324 -21.96 16.62 -9.07
C ASN A 324 -22.72 17.89 -8.65
N ILE A 325 -22.03 18.99 -8.33
CA ILE A 325 -22.69 20.29 -8.08
C ILE A 325 -23.41 20.77 -9.35
N ILE A 326 -22.74 20.71 -10.51
CA ILE A 326 -23.35 21.06 -11.80
C ILE A 326 -24.56 20.16 -12.09
N ASN A 327 -24.47 18.86 -11.82
CA ASN A 327 -25.61 17.94 -11.98
C ASN A 327 -26.80 18.36 -11.10
N ILE A 328 -26.55 18.68 -9.83
CA ILE A 328 -27.59 19.09 -8.87
C ILE A 328 -28.28 20.37 -9.35
N ILE A 329 -27.52 21.40 -9.73
CA ILE A 329 -28.07 22.66 -10.25
C ILE A 329 -28.86 22.41 -11.54
N ALA A 330 -28.31 21.63 -12.47
CA ALA A 330 -28.97 21.36 -13.74
C ALA A 330 -30.27 20.56 -13.54
N LEU A 331 -30.32 19.61 -12.61
CA LEU A 331 -31.50 18.80 -12.32
C LEU A 331 -32.57 19.56 -11.54
N SER A 332 -32.17 20.44 -10.60
CA SER A 332 -33.12 21.26 -9.84
C SER A 332 -33.85 22.29 -10.70
N LEU A 333 -33.24 22.72 -11.82
CA LEU A 333 -33.82 23.65 -12.78
C LEU A 333 -34.64 22.99 -13.90
N ILE A 334 -34.83 21.66 -13.89
CA ILE A 334 -35.66 20.98 -14.89
C ILE A 334 -37.11 20.95 -14.42
N ASP A 335 -37.95 21.77 -15.05
CA ASP A 335 -39.40 21.68 -14.93
C ASP A 335 -39.87 20.27 -15.38
N SER A 336 -40.65 19.59 -14.54
CA SER A 336 -41.07 18.21 -14.73
C SER A 336 -42.16 18.09 -15.81
N ILE A 337 -41.77 18.12 -17.09
CA ILE A 337 -42.72 18.03 -18.23
C ILE A 337 -43.52 16.71 -18.24
N THR A 338 -42.96 15.60 -17.73
CA THR A 338 -43.69 14.32 -17.58
C THR A 338 -43.41 13.63 -16.25
N LYS A 339 -44.41 12.95 -15.68
CA LYS A 339 -44.30 12.16 -14.44
C LYS A 339 -43.23 11.06 -14.50
N SER A 340 -42.93 10.53 -15.69
CA SER A 340 -41.86 9.53 -15.86
C SER A 340 -40.46 10.15 -15.87
N SER A 341 -40.28 11.32 -16.51
CA SER A 341 -39.03 12.05 -16.48
C SER A 341 -38.73 12.63 -15.10
N GLU A 342 -39.76 12.97 -14.33
CA GLU A 342 -39.64 13.49 -12.97
C GLU A 342 -38.92 12.49 -12.05
N GLN A 343 -39.31 11.22 -12.09
CA GLN A 343 -38.71 10.20 -11.24
C GLN A 343 -37.28 9.87 -11.64
N MET A 344 -37.01 9.80 -12.93
CA MET A 344 -35.66 9.66 -13.44
C MET A 344 -34.78 10.81 -12.94
N ASN A 345 -35.23 12.06 -13.08
CA ASN A 345 -34.51 13.23 -12.60
C ASN A 345 -34.29 13.18 -11.08
N ARG A 346 -35.29 12.72 -10.31
CA ARG A 346 -35.16 12.56 -8.85
C ARG A 346 -34.09 11.52 -8.48
N LEU A 347 -34.01 10.39 -9.19
CA LEU A 347 -32.94 9.41 -8.96
C LEU A 347 -31.57 9.94 -9.35
N MET A 348 -31.47 10.63 -10.49
CA MET A 348 -30.22 11.28 -10.91
C MET A 348 -29.78 12.34 -9.89
N LEU A 349 -30.73 13.06 -9.29
CA LEU A 349 -30.45 14.06 -8.26
C LEU A 349 -29.95 13.40 -6.98
N ILE A 350 -30.64 12.36 -6.50
CA ILE A 350 -30.20 11.58 -5.33
C ILE A 350 -28.80 11.00 -5.56
N ASN A 351 -28.54 10.37 -6.72
CA ASN A 351 -27.23 9.85 -7.07
C ASN A 351 -26.15 10.95 -7.05
N SER A 352 -26.47 12.14 -7.58
CA SER A 352 -25.52 13.28 -7.59
C SER A 352 -25.20 13.78 -6.19
N ILE A 353 -26.20 13.84 -5.30
CA ILE A 353 -26.01 14.21 -3.89
C ILE A 353 -25.14 13.17 -3.17
N LEU A 354 -25.45 11.88 -3.34
CA LEU A 354 -24.67 10.80 -2.73
C LEU A 354 -23.22 10.80 -3.24
N ASN A 355 -23.01 10.96 -4.54
CA ASN A 355 -21.68 11.07 -5.14
C ASN A 355 -20.93 12.33 -4.69
N LEU A 356 -21.62 13.44 -4.47
CA LEU A 356 -21.03 14.65 -3.91
C LEU A 356 -20.48 14.39 -2.50
N ILE A 357 -21.30 13.81 -1.62
CA ILE A 357 -20.89 13.45 -0.25
C ILE A 357 -19.73 12.46 -0.28
N TYR A 358 -19.80 11.44 -1.14
CA TYR A 358 -18.74 10.46 -1.32
C TYR A 358 -17.43 11.12 -1.79
N SER A 359 -17.49 12.07 -2.74
CA SER A 359 -16.32 12.83 -3.21
C SER A 359 -15.68 13.67 -2.11
N ILE A 360 -16.49 14.29 -1.24
CA ILE A 360 -16.01 15.05 -0.07
C ILE A 360 -15.26 14.13 0.89
N ILE A 361 -15.86 13.00 1.27
CA ILE A 361 -15.23 12.03 2.17
C ILE A 361 -13.91 11.52 1.57
N TYR A 362 -13.89 11.20 0.28
CA TYR A 362 -12.70 10.66 -0.36
C TYR A 362 -11.58 11.70 -0.51
N LEU A 363 -11.91 12.99 -0.67
CA LEU A 363 -10.92 14.08 -0.58
C LEU A 363 -10.30 14.18 0.81
N PHE A 364 -11.11 14.13 1.86
CA PHE A 364 -10.62 14.14 3.24
C PHE A 364 -9.87 12.85 3.61
N SER A 365 -10.07 11.75 2.88
CA SER A 365 -9.37 10.49 3.12
C SER A 365 -7.85 10.59 3.06
N LEU A 366 -7.33 11.57 2.31
CA LEU A 366 -5.91 11.86 2.19
C LEU A 366 -5.24 12.19 3.53
N ILE A 367 -6.01 12.65 4.52
CA ILE A 367 -5.54 12.88 5.89
C ILE A 367 -5.03 11.59 6.54
N ASN A 368 -5.60 10.44 6.17
CA ASN A 368 -5.23 9.11 6.69
C ASN A 368 -4.22 8.38 5.80
N LYS A 369 -3.86 8.94 4.64
CA LYS A 369 -2.99 8.24 3.67
C LYS A 369 -1.51 8.49 3.94
N CYS A 370 -0.76 7.43 3.70
CA CYS A 370 0.70 7.42 3.72
C CYS A 370 1.17 6.47 2.62
N VAL A 371 1.83 6.99 1.59
CA VAL A 371 2.34 6.19 0.45
C VAL A 371 3.53 5.34 0.88
N TYR A 372 4.26 5.81 1.89
CA TYR A 372 5.25 5.08 2.67
C TYR A 372 5.68 6.05 3.79
N PHE A 373 6.13 5.55 4.94
CA PHE A 373 6.43 6.46 6.05
C PHE A 373 7.53 7.48 5.70
N THR A 374 8.62 7.00 5.08
CA THR A 374 9.72 7.86 4.61
C THR A 374 9.48 8.39 3.19
N GLY A 375 8.36 8.03 2.57
CA GLY A 375 8.04 8.36 1.19
C GLY A 375 7.61 9.81 0.97
N LEU A 376 7.22 10.08 -0.28
CA LEU A 376 6.87 11.41 -0.78
C LEU A 376 5.64 12.01 -0.08
N PHE A 377 4.69 11.18 0.35
CA PHE A 377 3.45 11.64 0.97
C PHE A 377 3.09 10.80 2.19
N CYS A 378 3.06 11.43 3.36
CA CYS A 378 2.52 10.87 4.58
C CYS A 378 1.98 12.03 5.44
N SER A 379 0.68 12.02 5.72
CA SER A 379 0.07 13.02 6.59
C SER A 379 0.63 12.89 8.02
N SER A 380 1.00 14.01 8.65
CA SER A 380 1.51 14.03 10.02
C SER A 380 0.46 13.65 11.06
N ILE A 381 -0.82 13.80 10.72
CA ILE A 381 -1.94 13.55 11.63
C ILE A 381 -2.58 12.17 11.45
N ASN A 382 -2.15 11.37 10.46
CA ASN A 382 -2.75 10.06 10.14
C ASN A 382 -2.81 9.08 11.32
N LYS A 383 -1.91 9.23 12.29
CA LYS A 383 -1.82 8.39 13.49
C LYS A 383 -2.62 8.90 14.66
N THR A 384 -3.06 10.16 14.61
CA THR A 384 -3.84 10.70 15.73
C THR A 384 -5.12 9.89 15.87
N TYR A 385 -5.52 9.69 17.12
CA TYR A 385 -6.76 8.99 17.47
C TYR A 385 -7.96 9.49 16.64
N SER A 386 -8.09 10.82 16.51
CA SER A 386 -9.16 11.45 15.71
C SER A 386 -9.10 11.10 14.23
N SER A 387 -7.91 11.02 13.64
CA SER A 387 -7.72 10.66 12.23
C SER A 387 -8.12 9.20 11.98
N GLN A 388 -7.72 8.31 12.89
CA GLN A 388 -8.10 6.89 12.84
C GLN A 388 -9.62 6.71 13.01
N ILE A 389 -10.26 7.42 13.95
CA ILE A 389 -11.73 7.44 14.08
C ILE A 389 -12.40 7.95 12.81
N PHE A 390 -11.86 9.01 12.22
CA PHE A 390 -12.36 9.54 10.96
C PHE A 390 -12.29 8.48 9.84
N ASP A 391 -11.22 7.69 9.78
CA ASP A 391 -11.09 6.57 8.86
C ASP A 391 -12.17 5.52 9.06
N ILE A 392 -12.39 5.10 10.31
CA ILE A 392 -13.37 4.07 10.63
C ILE A 392 -14.79 4.55 10.30
N ILE A 393 -15.19 5.73 10.78
CA ILE A 393 -16.57 6.23 10.68
C ILE A 393 -16.89 6.72 9.27
N PHE A 394 -16.08 7.61 8.71
CA PHE A 394 -16.45 8.28 7.46
C PHE A 394 -15.98 7.52 6.24
N ILE A 395 -14.74 7.04 6.25
CA ILE A 395 -14.13 6.41 5.08
C ILE A 395 -14.56 4.96 4.95
N LYS A 396 -14.57 4.19 6.04
CA LYS A 396 -14.91 2.76 5.98
C LYS A 396 -16.41 2.55 6.12
N PHE A 397 -17.04 3.06 7.19
CA PHE A 397 -18.45 2.85 7.45
C PHE A 397 -19.37 3.65 6.50
N LEU A 398 -19.33 4.99 6.54
CA LEU A 398 -20.25 5.82 5.78
C LEU A 398 -20.04 5.70 4.27
N ALA A 399 -18.80 5.64 3.78
CA ALA A 399 -18.55 5.47 2.35
C ALA A 399 -19.12 4.14 1.80
N ASN A 400 -19.13 3.07 2.61
CA ASN A 400 -19.71 1.79 2.21
C ASN A 400 -21.24 1.89 2.03
N ILE A 401 -21.92 2.61 2.92
CA ILE A 401 -23.36 2.92 2.81
C ILE A 401 -23.63 3.77 1.55
N LEU A 402 -22.83 4.82 1.34
CA LEU A 402 -22.97 5.68 0.16
C LEU A 402 -22.72 4.91 -1.15
N LYS A 403 -21.74 4.00 -1.17
CA LYS A 403 -21.47 3.09 -2.30
C LYS A 403 -22.66 2.17 -2.60
N LEU A 404 -23.27 1.57 -1.58
CA LEU A 404 -24.49 0.78 -1.75
C LEU A 404 -25.61 1.63 -2.36
N MET A 405 -25.85 2.82 -1.80
CA MET A 405 -26.95 3.69 -2.20
C MET A 405 -26.78 4.27 -3.61
N THR A 406 -25.55 4.64 -3.98
CA THR A 406 -25.21 5.11 -5.35
C THR A 406 -25.40 3.98 -6.37
N ASN A 407 -24.91 2.77 -6.07
CA ASN A 407 -25.14 1.60 -6.92
C ASN A 407 -26.62 1.30 -7.12
N LEU A 408 -27.41 1.30 -6.04
CA LEU A 408 -28.86 1.10 -6.11
C LEU A 408 -29.56 2.19 -6.92
N SER A 409 -29.14 3.45 -6.78
CA SER A 409 -29.71 4.54 -7.56
C SER A 409 -29.41 4.40 -9.05
N ILE A 410 -28.21 3.95 -9.43
CA ILE A 410 -27.83 3.67 -10.82
C ILE A 410 -28.62 2.49 -11.38
N ILE A 411 -28.77 1.40 -10.62
CA ILE A 411 -29.63 0.27 -11.00
C ILE A 411 -31.07 0.75 -11.21
N GLY A 412 -31.59 1.59 -10.31
CA GLY A 412 -32.91 2.21 -10.45
C GLY A 412 -33.05 3.04 -11.72
N ILE A 413 -32.04 3.84 -12.07
CA ILE A 413 -31.96 4.62 -13.31
C ILE A 413 -32.01 3.66 -14.52
N SER A 414 -31.18 2.62 -14.56
CA SER A 414 -31.17 1.65 -15.66
C SER A 414 -32.49 0.88 -15.78
N LEU A 415 -33.10 0.47 -14.67
CA LEU A 415 -34.40 -0.21 -14.65
C LEU A 415 -35.53 0.68 -15.17
N LEU A 416 -35.60 1.94 -14.72
CA LEU A 416 -36.60 2.89 -15.23
C LEU A 416 -36.45 3.07 -16.74
N ARG A 417 -35.22 3.09 -17.27
CA ARG A 417 -34.98 3.17 -18.72
C ARG A 417 -35.43 1.92 -19.45
N LEU A 418 -35.09 0.75 -18.93
CA LEU A 418 -35.53 -0.54 -19.47
C LEU A 418 -37.06 -0.58 -19.58
N ILE A 419 -37.77 -0.14 -18.54
CA ILE A 419 -39.24 -0.08 -18.51
C ILE A 419 -39.77 0.89 -19.57
N THR A 420 -39.13 2.06 -19.75
CA THR A 420 -39.55 3.02 -20.80
C THR A 420 -39.31 2.53 -22.22
N LEU A 421 -38.40 1.57 -22.41
CA LEU A 421 -38.11 0.97 -23.71
C LEU A 421 -39.11 -0.15 -24.05
N ILE A 422 -39.58 -0.91 -23.06
CA ILE A 422 -40.36 -2.13 -23.31
C ILE A 422 -41.84 -1.86 -23.65
N LYS A 423 -42.41 -0.71 -23.25
CA LYS A 423 -43.78 -0.14 -23.51
C LYS A 423 -45.02 -1.06 -23.62
N ASP A 424 -44.95 -2.23 -24.24
CA ASP A 424 -46.08 -3.07 -24.65
C ASP A 424 -46.35 -4.31 -23.77
N LYS A 425 -45.53 -4.58 -22.73
CA LYS A 425 -45.77 -5.70 -21.81
C LYS A 425 -46.49 -5.23 -20.54
N SER A 426 -47.70 -5.74 -20.29
CA SER A 426 -48.52 -5.48 -19.10
C SER A 426 -47.75 -5.66 -17.78
N ILE A 427 -46.86 -6.66 -17.73
CA ILE A 427 -45.97 -6.93 -16.59
C ILE A 427 -45.03 -5.74 -16.31
N MET A 428 -44.42 -5.16 -17.35
CA MET A 428 -43.50 -4.02 -17.18
C MET A 428 -44.23 -2.74 -16.78
N ALA A 429 -45.50 -2.58 -17.16
CA ALA A 429 -46.31 -1.46 -16.70
C ALA A 429 -46.57 -1.53 -15.18
N ASN A 430 -46.81 -2.74 -14.64
CA ASN A 430 -47.00 -2.96 -13.21
C ASN A 430 -45.71 -2.74 -12.42
N ILE A 431 -44.57 -3.30 -12.88
CA ILE A 431 -43.25 -3.06 -12.28
C ILE A 431 -42.92 -1.56 -12.32
N GLY A 432 -43.21 -0.91 -13.45
CA GLY A 432 -43.11 0.53 -13.61
C GLY A 432 -43.86 1.26 -12.52
N LYS A 433 -45.18 1.06 -12.38
CA LYS A 433 -46.01 1.69 -11.34
C LYS A 433 -45.49 1.44 -9.93
N PHE A 434 -45.04 0.21 -9.64
CA PHE A 434 -44.48 -0.15 -8.33
C PHE A 434 -43.21 0.65 -8.03
N LEU A 435 -42.24 0.66 -8.94
CA LEU A 435 -41.03 1.47 -8.79
C LEU A 435 -41.39 2.95 -8.70
N LYS A 436 -42.29 3.44 -9.54
CA LYS A 436 -42.74 4.83 -9.52
C LYS A 436 -43.22 5.27 -8.14
N GLN A 437 -44.02 4.46 -7.47
CA GLN A 437 -44.68 4.86 -6.23
C GLN A 437 -43.85 4.54 -4.99
N LYS A 438 -43.07 3.45 -5.01
CA LYS A 438 -42.40 2.91 -3.81
C LYS A 438 -40.88 3.02 -3.84
N PHE A 439 -40.24 3.45 -4.94
CA PHE A 439 -38.77 3.45 -5.02
C PHE A 439 -38.08 4.26 -3.93
N SER A 440 -38.61 5.43 -3.55
CA SER A 440 -38.02 6.22 -2.45
C SER A 440 -38.06 5.47 -1.11
N ARG A 441 -39.11 4.67 -0.86
CA ARG A 441 -39.21 3.83 0.35
C ARG A 441 -38.27 2.63 0.26
N ILE A 442 -38.17 2.01 -0.92
CA ILE A 442 -37.23 0.91 -1.17
C ILE A 442 -35.78 1.37 -0.95
N LEU A 443 -35.42 2.54 -1.47
CA LEU A 443 -34.08 3.11 -1.30
C LEU A 443 -33.78 3.38 0.18
N LEU A 444 -34.76 3.86 0.96
CA LEU A 444 -34.61 4.05 2.40
C LEU A 444 -34.42 2.72 3.14
N ILE A 445 -35.24 1.71 2.84
CA ILE A 445 -35.13 0.37 3.45
C ILE A 445 -33.77 -0.26 3.12
N LEU A 446 -33.34 -0.16 1.86
CA LEU A 446 -32.03 -0.67 1.44
C LEU A 446 -30.88 0.15 2.04
N GLY A 447 -31.06 1.45 2.29
CA GLY A 447 -30.11 2.27 3.03
C GLY A 447 -29.96 1.85 4.48
N LEU A 448 -31.08 1.54 5.16
CA LEU A 448 -31.07 0.98 6.51
C LEU A 448 -30.42 -0.41 6.54
N PHE A 449 -30.70 -1.25 5.54
CA PHE A 449 -30.01 -2.52 5.40
C PHE A 449 -28.50 -2.31 5.18
N GLY A 450 -28.11 -1.38 4.30
CA GLY A 450 -26.72 -1.02 4.09
C GLY A 450 -26.01 -0.51 5.35
N PHE A 451 -26.72 0.25 6.18
CA PHE A 451 -26.24 0.67 7.50
C PHE A 451 -25.92 -0.53 8.38
N LEU A 452 -26.86 -1.48 8.54
CA LEU A 452 -26.69 -2.68 9.36
C LEU A 452 -25.52 -3.54 8.87
N VAL A 453 -25.41 -3.72 7.57
CA VAL A 453 -24.38 -4.54 6.94
C VAL A 453 -23.00 -3.90 7.05
N SER A 454 -22.93 -2.55 7.03
CA SER A 454 -21.68 -1.81 7.18
C SER A 454 -21.17 -1.76 8.63
N LEU A 455 -21.96 -2.19 9.62
CA LEU A 455 -21.50 -2.23 11.01
C LEU A 455 -20.27 -3.13 11.20
N ASP A 456 -20.02 -4.07 10.27
CA ASP A 456 -18.78 -4.85 10.23
C ASP A 456 -17.53 -3.96 10.31
N GLN A 457 -17.54 -2.78 9.69
CA GLN A 457 -16.39 -1.88 9.68
C GLN A 457 -15.97 -1.42 11.07
N PHE A 458 -16.86 -1.37 12.06
CA PHE A 458 -16.48 -1.05 13.44
C PHE A 458 -15.78 -2.20 14.16
N PHE A 459 -16.02 -3.43 13.73
CA PHE A 459 -15.45 -4.64 14.35
C PHE A 459 -14.16 -5.08 13.67
N ILE A 460 -13.99 -4.78 12.39
CA ILE A 460 -12.82 -5.17 11.59
C ILE A 460 -11.62 -4.24 11.84
N ASN A 461 -11.89 -3.00 12.23
CA ASN A 461 -10.89 -1.95 12.35
C ASN A 461 -10.74 -1.54 13.80
N ASP A 462 -9.50 -1.56 14.28
CA ASP A 462 -9.16 -1.12 15.63
C ASP A 462 -8.18 0.04 15.60
N ILE A 463 -8.28 0.89 16.62
CA ILE A 463 -7.35 1.99 16.80
C ILE A 463 -5.99 1.39 17.11
N ASN A 464 -5.02 1.71 16.26
CA ASN A 464 -3.66 1.25 16.42
C ASN A 464 -2.94 2.17 17.41
N GLU A 465 -2.62 1.63 18.58
CA GLU A 465 -1.86 2.29 19.64
C GLU A 465 -0.35 2.05 19.52
N ASN A 466 0.07 1.08 18.69
CA ASN A 466 1.47 0.72 18.48
C ASN A 466 2.17 1.76 17.58
N LEU A 467 2.49 2.90 18.17
CA LEU A 467 3.21 3.97 17.48
C LEU A 467 4.67 3.58 17.18
N PHE A 468 5.28 2.67 17.94
CA PHE A 468 6.72 2.39 17.88
C PHE A 468 7.03 1.09 17.15
N ILE A 469 7.03 1.16 15.82
CA ILE A 469 7.34 0.01 14.97
C ILE A 469 8.76 0.18 14.43
N VAL A 470 9.62 -0.81 14.72
CA VAL A 470 11.04 -0.79 14.37
C VAL A 470 11.26 -1.22 12.92
N SER A 471 10.57 -2.27 12.45
CA SER A 471 10.71 -2.84 11.11
C SER A 471 9.49 -2.55 10.22
N ALA A 472 9.69 -2.51 8.91
CA ALA A 472 8.57 -2.33 7.97
C ALA A 472 7.67 -3.58 7.88
N ILE A 473 8.18 -4.75 8.27
CA ILE A 473 7.43 -6.02 8.25
C ILE A 473 6.40 -6.03 9.39
N ASP A 474 6.78 -5.49 10.55
CA ASP A 474 5.91 -5.37 11.73
C ASP A 474 4.97 -4.17 11.64
N TYR A 475 4.90 -3.51 10.47
CA TYR A 475 4.08 -2.31 10.31
C TYR A 475 2.59 -2.64 10.24
N GLU A 476 1.90 -2.38 11.34
CA GLU A 476 0.45 -2.36 11.39
C GLU A 476 -0.08 -1.01 10.86
N LYS A 477 -1.13 -1.07 10.03
CA LYS A 477 -1.79 0.12 9.48
C LYS A 477 -2.47 0.93 10.59
N PHE A 478 -2.74 2.21 10.32
CA PHE A 478 -3.53 3.10 11.16
C PHE A 478 -4.83 3.47 10.42
N PRO A 479 -6.02 3.06 10.90
CA PRO A 479 -6.26 2.07 11.96
C PRO A 479 -5.82 0.65 11.55
N ASN A 480 -5.64 -0.23 12.53
CA ASN A 480 -5.27 -1.63 12.29
C ASN A 480 -6.44 -2.33 11.62
N GLU A 481 -6.20 -2.95 10.47
CA GLU A 481 -7.18 -3.72 9.72
C GLU A 481 -6.90 -5.20 10.00
N ASN A 482 -7.94 -6.01 10.27
CA ASN A 482 -7.91 -7.49 10.38
C ASN A 482 -7.96 -8.09 11.80
N THR A 483 -8.54 -7.40 12.77
CA THR A 483 -8.56 -7.88 14.17
C THR A 483 -9.35 -9.17 14.39
N PHE A 484 -10.27 -9.55 13.49
CA PHE A 484 -10.99 -10.83 13.54
C PHE A 484 -10.36 -11.96 12.69
N MET A 485 -9.48 -11.65 11.74
CA MET A 485 -8.93 -12.66 10.80
C MET A 485 -7.93 -13.62 11.47
N ASN A 486 -7.29 -13.15 12.52
CA ASN A 486 -6.38 -13.97 13.33
C ASN A 486 -7.11 -15.21 13.86
N GLU A 487 -8.39 -15.09 14.20
CA GLU A 487 -9.18 -16.21 14.72
C GLU A 487 -9.60 -17.21 13.62
N ILE A 488 -9.91 -16.73 12.42
CA ILE A 488 -10.18 -17.62 11.26
C ILE A 488 -8.91 -18.42 10.93
N SER A 489 -7.75 -17.76 10.93
CA SER A 489 -6.48 -18.46 10.73
C SER A 489 -6.22 -19.48 11.84
N HIS A 490 -6.61 -19.18 13.08
CA HIS A 490 -6.47 -20.07 14.23
C HIS A 490 -7.37 -21.30 14.14
N PHE A 491 -8.57 -21.14 13.58
CA PHE A 491 -9.51 -22.22 13.33
C PHE A 491 -8.95 -23.22 12.32
N PHE A 492 -8.30 -22.74 11.26
CA PHE A 492 -7.67 -23.60 10.26
C PHE A 492 -6.27 -24.07 10.66
N ASN A 493 -5.52 -23.29 11.46
CA ASN A 493 -4.15 -23.57 11.88
C ASN A 493 -3.92 -23.24 13.36
N ARG A 494 -3.67 -24.27 14.17
CA ARG A 494 -3.64 -24.24 15.65
C ARG A 494 -2.49 -23.44 16.32
N ARG A 495 -1.75 -22.56 15.64
CA ARG A 495 -0.46 -22.02 16.16
C ARG A 495 -0.14 -20.53 15.88
N VAL A 496 -1.04 -19.58 16.10
CA VAL A 496 -0.71 -18.15 15.93
C VAL A 496 -1.01 -17.32 17.18
N ASN A 497 -0.04 -17.24 18.11
CA ASN A 497 -0.12 -16.39 19.30
C ASN A 497 -0.28 -14.90 18.92
N SER A 498 -1.51 -14.45 18.75
CA SER A 498 -1.87 -13.06 18.55
C SER A 498 -3.01 -12.71 19.51
N ASN A 499 -3.02 -11.46 19.98
CA ASN A 499 -4.06 -10.98 20.89
C ASN A 499 -5.38 -10.87 20.12
N ILE A 500 -6.26 -11.85 20.27
CA ILE A 500 -7.57 -11.87 19.61
C ILE A 500 -8.53 -11.03 20.44
N LYS A 501 -9.14 -10.00 19.83
CA LYS A 501 -10.08 -9.10 20.51
C LYS A 501 -11.41 -9.77 20.87
N TYR A 502 -11.88 -10.67 20.02
CA TYR A 502 -13.13 -11.42 20.21
C TYR A 502 -12.81 -12.90 20.04
N THR A 503 -13.32 -13.75 20.93
CA THR A 503 -13.15 -15.20 20.79
C THR A 503 -14.50 -15.91 20.77
N GLY A 504 -14.62 -17.01 20.03
CA GLY A 504 -15.77 -17.91 20.04
C GLY A 504 -16.93 -17.47 19.12
N ALA A 505 -18.18 -17.63 19.56
CA ALA A 505 -19.35 -17.41 18.70
C ALA A 505 -19.49 -15.96 18.19
N VAL A 506 -18.94 -14.99 18.92
CA VAL A 506 -19.04 -13.56 18.58
C VAL A 506 -18.27 -13.24 17.29
N SER A 507 -17.07 -13.80 17.10
CA SER A 507 -16.30 -13.57 15.88
C SER A 507 -16.92 -14.23 14.66
N TYR A 508 -17.63 -15.35 14.85
CA TYR A 508 -18.41 -15.97 13.78
C TYR A 508 -19.53 -15.07 13.29
N VAL A 509 -20.24 -14.40 14.19
CA VAL A 509 -21.26 -13.40 13.83
C VAL A 509 -20.63 -12.27 13.01
N PHE A 510 -19.48 -11.73 13.45
CA PHE A 510 -18.79 -10.67 12.70
C PHE A 510 -18.29 -11.13 11.34
N PHE A 511 -17.79 -12.37 11.24
CA PHE A 511 -17.42 -12.95 9.96
C PHE A 511 -18.63 -13.07 9.02
N ILE A 512 -19.78 -13.52 9.52
CA ILE A 512 -21.01 -13.57 8.71
C ILE A 512 -21.40 -12.18 8.21
N ILE A 513 -21.36 -11.16 9.08
CA ILE A 513 -21.72 -9.78 8.66
C ILE A 513 -20.71 -9.28 7.61
N TYR A 514 -19.42 -9.54 7.78
CA TYR A 514 -18.39 -9.23 6.79
C TYR A 514 -18.65 -9.92 5.44
N MET A 515 -18.94 -11.22 5.47
CA MET A 515 -19.29 -11.99 4.27
C MET A 515 -20.53 -11.43 3.58
N LEU A 516 -21.55 -11.09 4.37
CA LEU A 516 -22.80 -10.54 3.87
C LEU A 516 -22.59 -9.14 3.27
N ASN A 517 -21.70 -8.33 3.84
CA ASN A 517 -21.29 -7.05 3.27
C ASN A 517 -20.60 -7.20 1.91
N PHE A 518 -19.64 -8.11 1.80
CA PHE A 518 -18.97 -8.42 0.54
C PHE A 518 -19.96 -8.97 -0.51
N ILE A 519 -20.81 -9.92 -0.13
CA ILE A 519 -21.81 -10.51 -1.04
C ILE A 519 -22.81 -9.46 -1.52
N VAL A 520 -23.37 -8.65 -0.62
CA VAL A 520 -24.39 -7.66 -0.98
C VAL A 520 -23.77 -6.53 -1.77
N ASN A 521 -22.72 -5.88 -1.24
CA ASN A 521 -22.22 -4.63 -1.79
C ASN A 521 -21.38 -4.83 -3.06
N ASP A 522 -20.58 -5.90 -3.10
CA ASP A 522 -19.64 -6.13 -4.20
C ASP A 522 -20.19 -7.15 -5.22
N ILE A 523 -20.71 -8.31 -4.80
CA ILE A 523 -21.18 -9.37 -5.74
C ILE A 523 -22.58 -9.07 -6.29
N LEU A 524 -23.58 -8.99 -5.41
CA LEU A 524 -25.00 -8.95 -5.77
C LEU A 524 -25.32 -7.71 -6.60
N LEU A 525 -24.89 -6.53 -6.13
CA LEU A 525 -25.14 -5.28 -6.85
C LEU A 525 -24.44 -5.25 -8.21
N TYR A 526 -23.23 -5.80 -8.30
CA TYR A 526 -22.51 -5.88 -9.56
C TYR A 526 -23.23 -6.80 -10.56
N VAL A 527 -23.68 -7.99 -10.12
CA VAL A 527 -24.44 -8.92 -10.95
C VAL A 527 -25.78 -8.30 -11.41
N ILE A 528 -26.51 -7.65 -10.51
CA ILE A 528 -27.77 -6.98 -10.87
C ILE A 528 -27.52 -5.89 -11.91
N MET A 529 -26.50 -5.05 -11.70
CA MET A 529 -26.13 -4.01 -12.65
C MET A 529 -25.77 -4.60 -14.02
N LEU A 530 -24.96 -5.67 -14.06
CA LEU A 530 -24.61 -6.37 -15.29
C LEU A 530 -25.85 -6.90 -16.01
N VAL A 531 -26.74 -7.60 -15.31
CA VAL A 531 -27.95 -8.19 -15.89
C VAL A 531 -28.86 -7.09 -16.45
N VAL A 532 -29.07 -6.00 -15.71
CA VAL A 532 -29.92 -4.88 -16.13
C VAL A 532 -29.32 -4.18 -17.35
N ASP A 533 -28.02 -3.94 -17.37
CA ASP A 533 -27.36 -3.28 -18.50
C ASP A 533 -27.33 -4.18 -19.74
N LEU A 534 -27.08 -5.49 -19.60
CA LEU A 534 -27.19 -6.45 -20.70
C LEU A 534 -28.62 -6.51 -21.26
N ALA A 535 -29.63 -6.52 -20.40
CA ALA A 535 -31.03 -6.46 -20.83
C ALA A 535 -31.32 -5.16 -21.59
N LEU A 536 -30.88 -4.02 -21.07
CA LEU A 536 -31.02 -2.72 -21.74
C LEU A 536 -30.38 -2.74 -23.13
N ILE A 537 -29.18 -3.30 -23.27
CA ILE A 537 -28.47 -3.43 -24.55
C ILE A 537 -29.24 -4.31 -25.53
N PHE A 538 -29.74 -5.46 -25.06
CA PHE A 538 -30.51 -6.39 -25.87
C PHE A 538 -31.77 -5.72 -26.44
N TYR A 539 -32.57 -5.09 -25.58
CA TYR A 539 -33.80 -4.39 -26.01
C TYR A 539 -33.49 -3.16 -26.87
N LEU A 540 -32.39 -2.45 -26.61
CA LEU A 540 -31.96 -1.35 -27.46
C LEU A 540 -31.60 -1.84 -28.87
N LYS A 541 -30.88 -2.95 -28.99
CA LYS A 541 -30.53 -3.59 -30.26
C LYS A 541 -31.79 -4.02 -31.02
N GLU A 542 -32.69 -4.74 -30.37
CA GLU A 542 -33.97 -5.16 -30.96
C GLU A 542 -34.77 -3.95 -31.48
N SER A 543 -34.87 -2.88 -30.68
CA SER A 543 -35.56 -1.66 -31.08
C SER A 543 -34.91 -0.93 -32.26
N ILE A 544 -33.60 -1.09 -32.46
CA ILE A 544 -32.87 -0.55 -33.62
C ILE A 544 -33.14 -1.40 -34.84
N ASP A 545 -33.07 -2.72 -34.70
CA ASP A 545 -33.22 -3.66 -35.81
C ASP A 545 -34.65 -3.60 -36.38
N LEU A 546 -35.68 -3.51 -35.51
CA LEU A 546 -37.06 -3.25 -35.95
C LEU A 546 -37.18 -1.93 -36.72
N LYS A 547 -36.52 -0.86 -36.24
CA LYS A 547 -36.53 0.45 -36.93
C LYS A 547 -35.77 0.41 -38.25
N LYS A 548 -34.68 -0.34 -38.35
CA LYS A 548 -33.94 -0.55 -39.60
C LYS A 548 -34.82 -1.25 -40.63
N LYS A 549 -35.50 -2.34 -40.24
CA LYS A 549 -36.44 -3.07 -41.10
C LYS A 549 -37.57 -2.16 -41.61
N LEU A 550 -38.17 -1.35 -40.74
CA LEU A 550 -39.21 -0.38 -41.15
C LEU A 550 -38.67 0.76 -42.03
N ALA A 551 -37.41 1.16 -41.87
CA ALA A 551 -36.80 2.24 -42.64
C ALA A 551 -36.40 1.83 -44.07
N PHE A 552 -36.09 0.55 -44.30
CA PHE A 552 -35.76 0.03 -45.63
C PHE A 552 -36.88 0.21 -46.67
N GLY A 553 -38.14 0.42 -46.23
CA GLY A 553 -39.26 0.71 -47.11
C GLY A 553 -39.49 2.20 -47.46
N LYS A 554 -38.77 3.17 -46.86
CA LYS A 554 -39.00 4.61 -47.11
C LYS A 554 -37.67 5.40 -47.18
N PHE A 555 -37.31 5.84 -48.38
CA PHE A 555 -36.06 6.57 -48.72
C PHE A 555 -35.78 7.85 -47.90
N GLY A 556 -36.78 8.42 -47.19
CA GLY A 556 -36.62 9.61 -46.35
C GLY A 556 -36.17 9.39 -44.89
N LEU A 557 -36.12 8.14 -44.38
CA LEU A 557 -35.87 7.86 -42.96
C LEU A 557 -34.39 7.80 -42.55
N ASN A 558 -33.47 7.93 -43.52
CA ASN A 558 -32.03 7.71 -43.30
C ASN A 558 -31.40 8.66 -42.27
N LYS A 559 -31.87 9.91 -42.15
CA LYS A 559 -31.29 10.90 -41.22
C LYS A 559 -31.72 10.70 -39.77
N ILE A 560 -32.99 10.34 -39.55
CA ILE A 560 -33.54 10.09 -38.20
C ILE A 560 -32.99 8.76 -37.65
N GLY A 561 -32.87 7.74 -38.50
CA GLY A 561 -32.25 6.46 -38.15
C GLY A 561 -30.81 6.61 -37.68
N LYS A 562 -29.97 7.31 -38.46
CA LYS A 562 -28.56 7.59 -38.11
C LYS A 562 -28.41 8.32 -36.77
N ARG A 563 -29.28 9.30 -36.47
CA ARG A 563 -29.23 10.03 -35.20
C ARG A 563 -29.58 9.14 -34.00
N LYS A 564 -30.60 8.28 -34.13
CA LYS A 564 -30.99 7.35 -33.07
C LYS A 564 -29.90 6.30 -32.83
N ILE A 565 -29.31 5.75 -33.90
CA ILE A 565 -28.19 4.80 -33.82
C ILE A 565 -27.00 5.44 -33.08
N LYS A 566 -26.63 6.68 -33.42
CA LYS A 566 -25.54 7.39 -32.74
C LYS A 566 -25.82 7.58 -31.25
N ILE A 567 -27.04 7.96 -30.87
CA ILE A 567 -27.42 8.12 -29.46
C ILE A 567 -27.32 6.78 -28.72
N THR A 568 -27.82 5.70 -29.31
CA THR A 568 -27.73 4.38 -28.70
C THR A 568 -26.28 3.89 -28.56
N ALA A 569 -25.44 4.11 -29.56
CA ALA A 569 -24.02 3.76 -29.49
C ALA A 569 -23.29 4.53 -28.37
N VAL A 570 -23.62 5.80 -28.18
CA VAL A 570 -23.06 6.61 -27.07
C VAL A 570 -23.54 6.08 -25.71
N ILE A 571 -24.82 5.72 -25.59
CA ILE A 571 -25.35 5.10 -24.36
C ILE A 571 -24.63 3.78 -24.06
N LEU A 572 -24.46 2.93 -25.08
CA LEU A 572 -23.77 1.64 -24.95
C LEU A 572 -22.33 1.84 -24.47
N MET A 573 -21.60 2.78 -25.07
CA MET A 573 -20.22 3.06 -24.68
C MET A 573 -20.14 3.57 -23.23
N ASN A 574 -21.03 4.46 -22.82
CA ASN A 574 -21.04 4.96 -21.44
C ASN A 574 -21.33 3.85 -20.43
N SER A 575 -22.25 2.93 -20.74
CA SER A 575 -22.51 1.75 -19.92
C SER A 575 -21.28 0.83 -19.86
N LEU A 576 -20.60 0.61 -20.99
CA LEU A 576 -19.36 -0.20 -21.05
C LEU A 576 -18.24 0.41 -20.19
N ILE A 577 -18.04 1.74 -20.23
CA ILE A 577 -17.03 2.44 -19.42
C ILE A 577 -17.35 2.27 -17.94
N LEU A 578 -18.59 2.53 -17.53
CA LEU A 578 -19.02 2.40 -16.14
C LEU A 578 -18.84 0.96 -15.64
N PHE A 579 -19.24 0.00 -16.48
CA PHE A 579 -19.09 -1.43 -16.22
C PHE A 579 -17.61 -1.81 -16.05
N SER A 580 -16.73 -1.36 -16.96
CA SER A 580 -15.31 -1.69 -16.93
C SER A 580 -14.63 -1.17 -15.66
N LEU A 581 -14.90 0.07 -15.26
CA LEU A 581 -14.35 0.63 -14.01
C LEU A 581 -14.81 -0.15 -12.78
N ARG A 582 -16.08 -0.54 -12.73
CA ARG A 582 -16.65 -1.33 -11.63
C ARG A 582 -16.19 -2.78 -11.63
N LEU A 583 -15.94 -3.37 -12.80
CA LEU A 583 -15.36 -4.70 -12.93
C LEU A 583 -13.95 -4.74 -12.32
N VAL A 584 -13.11 -3.72 -12.56
CA VAL A 584 -11.77 -3.71 -11.99
C VAL A 584 -11.82 -3.61 -10.46
N HIS A 585 -12.70 -2.76 -9.91
CA HIS A 585 -12.96 -2.72 -8.47
C HIS A 585 -13.40 -4.10 -7.94
N PHE A 586 -14.39 -4.73 -8.59
CA PHE A 586 -14.87 -6.06 -8.22
C PHE A 586 -13.74 -7.12 -8.24
N VAL A 587 -12.89 -7.11 -9.27
CA VAL A 587 -11.73 -8.03 -9.37
C VAL A 587 -10.77 -7.84 -8.21
N PHE A 588 -10.48 -6.60 -7.80
CA PHE A 588 -9.65 -6.35 -6.61
C PHE A 588 -10.31 -6.80 -5.32
N SER A 589 -11.62 -6.56 -5.15
CA SER A 589 -12.36 -7.04 -3.98
C SER A 589 -12.35 -8.58 -3.89
N VAL A 590 -12.57 -9.28 -5.01
CA VAL A 590 -12.49 -10.75 -5.08
C VAL A 590 -11.07 -11.25 -4.83
N TYR A 591 -10.05 -10.58 -5.38
CA TYR A 591 -8.65 -10.92 -5.13
C TYR A 591 -8.31 -10.82 -3.63
N VAL A 592 -8.62 -9.68 -3.00
CA VAL A 592 -8.38 -9.47 -1.57
C VAL A 592 -9.16 -10.48 -0.73
N PHE A 593 -10.42 -10.75 -1.11
CA PHE A 593 -11.24 -11.75 -0.44
C PHE A 593 -10.64 -13.15 -0.55
N LYS A 594 -10.21 -13.56 -1.74
CA LYS A 594 -9.56 -14.84 -1.99
C LYS A 594 -8.27 -14.98 -1.19
N GLU A 595 -7.39 -13.98 -1.24
CA GLU A 595 -6.13 -13.99 -0.50
C GLU A 595 -6.38 -14.00 1.03
N LYS A 596 -7.44 -13.36 1.50
CA LYS A 596 -7.85 -13.44 2.91
C LYS A 596 -8.38 -14.82 3.32
N LEU A 597 -9.04 -15.56 2.43
CA LEU A 597 -9.53 -16.91 2.74
C LEU A 597 -8.50 -18.01 2.49
N TYR A 598 -7.63 -17.84 1.50
CA TYR A 598 -6.70 -18.86 1.08
C TYR A 598 -5.42 -18.83 1.93
N SER A 599 -5.29 -19.81 2.81
CA SER A 599 -4.02 -20.14 3.44
C SER A 599 -3.17 -20.94 2.45
N ASN A 600 -1.93 -20.52 2.20
CA ASN A 600 -1.02 -21.26 1.31
C ASN A 600 -0.73 -22.66 1.89
N LYS A 601 -0.12 -23.57 1.12
CA LYS A 601 0.27 -24.91 1.58
C LYS A 601 1.13 -24.92 2.85
N ASN A 602 1.81 -23.80 3.14
CA ASN A 602 2.60 -23.61 4.36
C ASN A 602 1.79 -23.05 5.54
N GLY A 603 0.47 -22.89 5.40
CA GLY A 603 -0.40 -22.33 6.43
C GLY A 603 -0.43 -20.81 6.51
N GLU A 604 0.40 -20.12 5.72
CA GLU A 604 0.55 -18.67 5.76
C GLU A 604 -0.38 -17.98 4.74
N ASN A 605 -1.11 -16.98 5.23
CA ASN A 605 -1.97 -16.12 4.42
C ASN A 605 -1.19 -14.87 4.01
N VAL A 606 -1.15 -14.56 2.71
CA VAL A 606 -0.37 -13.43 2.18
C VAL A 606 -0.87 -12.09 2.75
N CYS A 607 -2.18 -11.91 2.88
CA CYS A 607 -2.74 -10.72 3.51
C CYS A 607 -2.50 -10.67 5.02
N PHE A 608 -2.25 -11.81 5.67
CA PHE A 608 -1.89 -11.85 7.09
C PHE A 608 -0.45 -11.42 7.30
N LEU A 609 0.49 -12.05 6.59
CA LEU A 609 1.90 -11.69 6.66
C LEU A 609 2.13 -10.24 6.19
N TYR A 610 1.31 -9.77 5.26
CA TYR A 610 1.54 -8.53 4.55
C TYR A 610 0.25 -7.77 4.25
N SER A 611 -0.42 -7.39 5.33
CA SER A 611 -1.67 -6.61 5.33
C SER A 611 -1.63 -5.43 4.36
N LEU A 612 -0.49 -4.74 4.28
CA LEU A 612 -0.26 -3.59 3.41
C LEU A 612 -0.56 -3.89 1.92
N ILE A 613 -0.21 -5.06 1.40
CA ILE A 613 -0.45 -5.41 -0.01
C ILE A 613 -1.95 -5.42 -0.30
N CYS A 614 -2.70 -6.20 0.49
CA CYS A 614 -4.12 -6.39 0.28
C CYS A 614 -4.90 -5.09 0.51
N THR A 615 -4.47 -4.29 1.48
CA THR A 615 -5.04 -2.97 1.71
C THR A 615 -4.77 -2.02 0.56
N ASN A 616 -3.55 -1.93 0.03
CA ASN A 616 -3.23 -1.09 -1.12
C ASN A 616 -4.05 -1.49 -2.37
N TYR A 617 -4.21 -2.79 -2.61
CA TYR A 617 -5.05 -3.31 -3.70
C TYR A 617 -6.54 -2.96 -3.51
N LYS A 618 -7.07 -3.15 -2.31
CA LYS A 618 -8.44 -2.76 -1.96
C LYS A 618 -8.66 -1.27 -2.18
N GLU A 619 -7.74 -0.43 -1.70
CA GLU A 619 -7.82 1.02 -1.83
C GLU A 619 -7.75 1.49 -3.28
N PHE A 620 -6.91 0.87 -4.10
CA PHE A 620 -6.86 1.15 -5.53
C PHE A 620 -8.16 0.73 -6.24
N GLY A 621 -8.75 -0.40 -5.85
CA GLY A 621 -10.10 -0.77 -6.29
C GLY A 621 -11.13 0.30 -5.93
N GLU A 622 -11.17 0.75 -4.68
CA GLU A 622 -12.10 1.80 -4.22
C GLU A 622 -11.84 3.14 -4.94
N PHE A 623 -10.59 3.46 -5.28
CA PHE A 623 -10.27 4.61 -6.11
C PHE A 623 -10.88 4.49 -7.53
N LEU A 624 -10.80 3.33 -8.16
CA LEU A 624 -11.43 3.12 -9.47
C LEU A 624 -12.96 3.16 -9.40
N TYR A 625 -13.54 2.65 -8.31
CA TYR A 625 -14.96 2.83 -8.03
C TYR A 625 -15.31 4.32 -7.91
N PHE A 626 -14.50 5.10 -7.18
CA PHE A 626 -14.65 6.54 -7.06
C PHE A 626 -14.60 7.25 -8.43
N VAL A 627 -13.63 6.92 -9.29
CA VAL A 627 -13.55 7.44 -10.67
C VAL A 627 -14.82 7.12 -11.46
N SER A 628 -15.41 5.94 -11.26
CA SER A 628 -16.69 5.57 -11.89
C SER A 628 -17.85 6.49 -11.50
N ASN A 629 -17.84 7.01 -10.26
CA ASN A 629 -18.88 7.92 -9.78
C ASN A 629 -18.75 9.32 -10.40
N VAL A 630 -17.51 9.80 -10.62
CA VAL A 630 -17.24 11.05 -11.34
C VAL A 630 -17.79 11.00 -12.78
N TYR A 631 -17.76 9.82 -13.41
CA TYR A 631 -18.27 9.62 -14.76
C TYR A 631 -19.81 9.79 -14.89
N SER A 632 -20.55 9.87 -13.79
CA SER A 632 -22.01 9.99 -13.79
C SER A 632 -22.54 11.21 -14.57
N ILE A 633 -21.82 12.33 -14.61
CA ILE A 633 -22.21 13.49 -15.43
C ILE A 633 -22.25 13.17 -16.92
N VAL A 634 -21.27 12.40 -17.42
CA VAL A 634 -21.17 12.01 -18.82
C VAL A 634 -22.31 11.04 -19.16
N LEU A 635 -22.62 10.14 -18.24
CA LEU A 635 -23.80 9.30 -18.34
C LEU A 635 -25.04 10.19 -18.46
N PHE A 636 -25.32 11.04 -17.48
CA PHE A 636 -26.53 11.87 -17.41
C PHE A 636 -26.70 12.80 -18.62
N TYR A 637 -25.61 13.43 -19.06
CA TYR A 637 -25.55 14.26 -20.25
C TYR A 637 -26.01 13.54 -21.52
N ASN A 638 -25.66 12.26 -21.64
CA ASN A 638 -26.02 11.45 -22.80
C ASN A 638 -27.38 10.77 -22.65
N LEU A 639 -27.86 10.55 -21.41
CA LEU A 639 -29.12 9.89 -21.14
C LEU A 639 -30.34 10.81 -21.27
N ASN A 640 -30.22 12.09 -20.88
CA ASN A 640 -31.36 12.98 -20.77
C ASN A 640 -31.18 14.26 -21.61
N ILE A 641 -32.00 14.43 -22.65
CA ILE A 641 -31.93 15.56 -23.58
C ILE A 641 -32.21 16.89 -22.87
N ASN A 642 -33.12 16.92 -21.90
CA ASN A 642 -33.44 18.13 -21.16
C ASN A 642 -32.27 18.53 -20.26
N PHE A 643 -31.70 17.54 -19.57
CA PHE A 643 -30.48 17.72 -18.79
C PHE A 643 -29.32 18.25 -19.66
N LYS A 644 -29.08 17.63 -20.82
CA LYS A 644 -28.10 18.10 -21.81
C LYS A 644 -28.29 19.57 -22.20
N ARG A 645 -29.53 19.97 -22.52
CA ARG A 645 -29.85 21.36 -22.88
C ARG A 645 -29.58 22.32 -21.72
N ARG A 646 -29.89 21.93 -20.48
CA ARG A 646 -29.63 22.74 -19.28
C ARG A 646 -28.13 22.90 -19.03
N ILE A 647 -27.37 21.81 -19.11
CA ILE A 647 -25.90 21.85 -18.98
C ILE A 647 -25.28 22.76 -20.05
N GLN A 648 -25.74 22.68 -21.31
CA GLN A 648 -25.27 23.56 -22.38
C GLN A 648 -25.57 25.04 -22.08
N LYS A 649 -26.71 25.34 -21.46
CA LYS A 649 -27.04 26.71 -21.01
C LYS A 649 -26.16 27.16 -19.85
N ILE A 650 -26.00 26.34 -18.81
CA ILE A 650 -25.20 26.64 -17.61
C ILE A 650 -23.73 26.90 -17.96
N LEU A 651 -23.16 26.06 -18.82
CA LEU A 651 -21.76 26.19 -19.23
C LEU A 651 -21.55 27.25 -20.32
N HIS A 652 -22.60 27.99 -20.71
CA HIS A 652 -22.58 28.92 -21.84
C HIS A 652 -21.98 28.33 -23.12
N ILE A 653 -22.07 27.01 -23.30
CA ILE A 653 -21.59 26.33 -24.51
C ILE A 653 -22.61 26.65 -25.60
N ARG A 654 -22.42 27.80 -26.25
CA ARG A 654 -23.15 28.18 -27.46
C ARG A 654 -22.94 27.07 -28.48
N SER A 655 -24.02 26.49 -28.98
CA SER A 655 -23.90 25.41 -29.96
C SER A 655 -23.15 25.95 -31.18
N PRO A 656 -22.24 25.19 -31.81
CA PRO A 656 -21.48 25.67 -32.98
C PRO A 656 -22.38 26.14 -34.14
N LYS A 657 -23.66 25.72 -34.17
CA LYS A 657 -24.64 26.24 -35.13
C LYS A 657 -25.03 27.71 -34.93
N SER A 658 -24.94 28.24 -33.71
CA SER A 658 -25.17 29.68 -33.49
C SER A 658 -23.98 30.53 -33.89
N PHE A 659 -22.77 29.95 -33.93
CA PHE A 659 -21.60 30.62 -34.54
C PHE A 659 -21.80 30.73 -36.05
N ALA A 660 -22.12 29.62 -36.73
CA ALA A 660 -22.39 29.66 -38.17
C ALA A 660 -23.57 30.57 -38.55
N LEU A 661 -24.65 30.63 -37.75
CA LEU A 661 -25.77 31.54 -38.04
C LEU A 661 -25.44 33.02 -37.76
N ASN A 662 -24.60 33.30 -36.76
CA ASN A 662 -24.17 34.66 -36.48
C ASN A 662 -23.09 35.13 -37.45
N ASP A 663 -22.20 34.26 -37.93
CA ASP A 663 -21.25 34.54 -39.01
C ASP A 663 -21.98 34.74 -40.34
N ILE A 664 -23.04 33.96 -40.61
CA ILE A 664 -23.89 34.18 -41.79
C ILE A 664 -24.68 35.49 -41.65
N LYS A 665 -25.21 35.82 -40.46
CA LYS A 665 -25.87 37.11 -40.25
C LYS A 665 -24.90 38.29 -40.32
N SER A 666 -23.67 38.18 -39.79
CA SER A 666 -22.67 39.24 -39.90
C SER A 666 -22.20 39.41 -41.34
N ASN A 667 -22.04 38.32 -42.09
CA ASN A 667 -21.67 38.39 -43.51
C ASN A 667 -22.80 38.91 -44.41
N ILE A 668 -24.07 38.65 -44.05
CA ILE A 668 -25.22 39.23 -44.76
C ILE A 668 -25.34 40.73 -44.45
N ILE A 669 -25.07 41.15 -43.20
CA ILE A 669 -25.12 42.56 -42.80
C ILE A 669 -23.91 43.34 -43.37
N SER A 670 -22.75 42.72 -43.54
CA SER A 670 -21.58 43.36 -44.20
C SER A 670 -21.67 43.38 -45.73
N MET A 671 -22.57 42.60 -46.34
CA MET A 671 -22.86 42.68 -47.79
C MET A 671 -24.00 43.67 -48.10
N SER A 672 -24.71 44.16 -47.08
CA SER A 672 -25.77 45.17 -47.23
C SER A 672 -25.33 46.58 -46.88
N HIS A 673 -24.03 46.82 -46.73
CA HIS A 673 -23.43 48.14 -46.46
C HIS A 673 -22.41 48.50 -47.53
#